data_AF-A0A498HG70-F1
#
_entry.id   AF-A0A498HG70-F1
#
_cell.length_a   1.000
_cell.length_b   1.000
_cell.length_c   1.000
_cell.angle_alpha   90.00
_cell.angle_beta   90.00
_cell.angle_gamma   90.00
#
_symmetry.space_group_name_H-M   'P 1'
#
loop_
_entity.id
_entity.type
_entity.pdbx_description
1 polymer ?
#
loop_
_entity_poly.entity_id
_entity_poly.type
_entity_poly.pdbx_seq_one_letter_code
_entity_poly.pdbx_strand_id
1 'polypeptide(L)'
;MPDALRQSRYHMKRCFAMYIEKGRRIMKLHHLMSEMETVIDDKAERTQVLGGVLGYILCSTQEAVVIPPHVVFSIRPNPGYWEFVKVSSEDLSVEAITVRDFLKYKEALYDEKWSNDEHVLEVDFRAIDFSTPHLTLSSSVGNGIDYVTKFTTSRLAGKLENAQPLADYLLSLNHQGEQLILNETLNTASKLQAALIVTEVYLSDLPKDTPFQNFELSFKEWGFEKGWGDTAERTKETMKILLEVLQAPDPLNMDRFFSRLPTIFNVVIFSPHGYFGQADVLGLPDTGGQVVYILDQVKAMEEELTLRIKQQGLTVKPQILVDATAKILNLMEGKPDLIIGNYTDGNLVASLMANKLGITQATIAHALEKTKYEDSDINWKELDPKYHFSCQFLADTISMNATDFVIASTYQEIAGSKDRPGQYESHTAFTLPGLCRVVSGINVFDPKFNIAAPGADQSVYFPYSNKQKRLTSFYPAIEELLFSKEDSSEHLGFLVDRKKPIIFSMARLDIVKNITGLVEWYGKNKRLRNLVNLVVVGGFFDPSKSKDREEIAEIKKMHTLIEKYQLRGQIRWIAAQTDRNRNGELYRCIADTRGAFVQPALYEAFGLTVIEAMNCGLPTFATNQGGPAEIIVDGVSGFHIDPNNGDEASNKIADFFENSKTDAAYWDRFSKAGLQRIYECYTWKIYANKVLNMGSTYTFWRQLNKEQKQAKQRYIQMFFNLQYRNLVKNVPVPRDEPEQPQTTSRHHKALTVSIAKFTQQELPACKPILTPASVILIFVAIGIVFIPIGLASLFASERVVEVVHHYDKDCIPLKYADNMLAYIQSSKTNKTCIRRLTIPKQMKSPVYIYYQLDHFYQNHRRYVKSRSDKQLRSKSNENKTDDCAPERYTTKGVIVPCGLVAWSLFNDTYKFSVNNKQLGVSKKDITWKSDQKNKFGSDVYPKNFQSEGLIGGAKLNSSIPLSEQEDLMVWMRTAALPTFRKLYGRIEVDLEADAVVTVTIENNYNTYSFRGNKKLVLSTASWIGGKNYLLGVAYLTVGGLCLFLALAFLLLYLIKPRPLGDISYLSWNRSASGGHIY
;
A
#
# COMPACT_ATOMS: atom_id res chain seq x y z
N MET A 1 26.02 1.23 -10.56
CA MET A 1 27.36 1.54 -10.03
C MET A 1 28.50 1.29 -11.03
N PRO A 2 28.63 0.13 -11.72
CA PRO A 2 29.77 -0.15 -12.59
C PRO A 2 29.95 0.86 -13.74
N ASP A 3 28.86 1.24 -14.40
CA ASP A 3 28.90 2.22 -15.49
C ASP A 3 29.25 3.63 -15.02
N ALA A 4 28.81 3.99 -13.81
CA ALA A 4 29.14 5.28 -13.18
C ALA A 4 30.64 5.39 -12.87
N LEU A 5 31.25 4.32 -12.34
CA LEU A 5 32.68 4.28 -12.07
C LEU A 5 33.53 4.28 -13.36
N ARG A 6 33.02 3.74 -14.47
CA ARG A 6 33.71 3.81 -15.77
C ARG A 6 33.75 5.23 -16.34
N GLN A 7 32.67 6.00 -16.18
CA GLN A 7 32.56 7.37 -16.70
C GLN A 7 33.50 8.37 -15.99
N SER A 8 33.78 8.17 -14.70
CA SER A 8 34.58 9.09 -13.88
C SER A 8 35.74 8.40 -13.17
N ARG A 9 36.37 7.40 -13.83
CA ARG A 9 37.35 6.48 -13.22
C ARG A 9 38.51 7.19 -12.51
N TYR A 10 39.05 8.25 -13.11
CA TYR A 10 40.18 9.01 -12.56
C TYR A 10 39.82 9.67 -11.21
N HIS A 11 38.74 10.45 -11.17
CA HIS A 11 38.27 11.09 -9.93
C HIS A 11 37.84 10.06 -8.88
N MET A 12 37.25 8.94 -9.31
CA MET A 12 36.82 7.88 -8.40
C MET A 12 37.96 7.17 -7.72
N LYS A 13 39.06 6.87 -8.42
CA LYS A 13 40.22 6.28 -7.76
C LYS A 13 40.76 7.19 -6.64
N ARG A 14 40.75 8.50 -6.86
CA ARG A 14 41.17 9.50 -5.85
C ARG A 14 40.16 9.63 -4.70
N CYS A 15 38.87 9.69 -5.00
CA CYS A 15 37.83 9.80 -3.97
C CYS A 15 37.81 8.56 -3.06
N PHE A 16 37.91 7.36 -3.63
CA PHE A 16 37.97 6.12 -2.85
C PHE A 16 39.26 5.99 -2.04
N ALA A 17 40.39 6.48 -2.55
CA ALA A 17 41.62 6.59 -1.78
C ALA A 17 41.47 7.54 -0.57
N MET A 18 40.78 8.67 -0.75
CA MET A 18 40.45 9.60 0.34
C MET A 18 39.49 8.96 1.36
N TYR A 19 38.46 8.25 0.90
CA TYR A 19 37.49 7.61 1.78
C TYR A 19 38.13 6.57 2.72
N ILE A 20 39.14 5.82 2.26
CA ILE A 20 39.84 4.82 3.07
C ILE A 20 40.96 5.39 3.95
N GLU A 21 41.45 6.61 3.69
CA GLU A 21 42.64 7.19 4.35
C GLU A 21 42.48 7.27 5.87
N LYS A 22 41.27 7.63 6.32
CA LYS A 22 40.94 7.74 7.76
C LYS A 22 40.57 6.40 8.40
N GLY A 23 40.79 5.28 7.72
CA GLY A 23 40.58 3.93 8.25
C GLY A 23 39.11 3.51 8.32
N ARG A 24 38.80 2.67 9.32
CA ARG A 24 37.48 2.04 9.49
C ARG A 24 36.45 3.00 10.06
N ARG A 25 35.32 3.21 9.38
CA ARG A 25 34.26 4.14 9.80
C ARG A 25 32.98 3.98 9.00
N ILE A 26 31.90 4.59 9.51
CA ILE A 26 30.66 4.83 8.77
C ILE A 26 30.71 6.24 8.17
N MET A 27 30.33 6.38 6.91
CA MET A 27 30.16 7.64 6.21
C MET A 27 28.69 7.84 5.83
N LYS A 28 28.16 9.04 6.06
CA LYS A 28 26.84 9.47 5.59
C LYS A 28 27.02 10.35 4.36
N LEU A 29 25.93 10.75 3.71
CA LEU A 29 25.97 11.56 2.49
C LEU A 29 26.86 12.81 2.62
N HIS A 30 26.72 13.59 3.69
CA HIS A 30 27.51 14.81 3.88
C HIS A 30 29.02 14.53 4.02
N HIS A 31 29.41 13.40 4.62
CA HIS A 31 30.81 12.97 4.67
C HIS A 31 31.35 12.63 3.28
N LEU A 32 30.58 11.85 2.50
CA LEU A 32 30.94 11.48 1.12
C LEU A 32 31.11 12.73 0.25
N MET A 33 30.16 13.66 0.33
CA MET A 33 30.18 14.90 -0.44
C MET A 33 31.36 15.79 -0.02
N SER A 34 31.56 16.04 1.27
CA SER A 34 32.66 16.90 1.75
C SER A 34 34.05 16.38 1.37
N GLU A 35 34.27 15.06 1.47
CA GLU A 35 35.55 14.47 1.07
C GLU A 35 35.74 14.46 -0.45
N MET A 36 34.66 14.29 -1.23
CA MET A 36 34.71 14.44 -2.69
C MET A 36 35.02 15.88 -3.12
N GLU A 37 34.45 16.87 -2.44
CA GLU A 37 34.72 18.30 -2.68
C GLU A 37 36.18 18.66 -2.45
N THR A 38 36.85 17.98 -1.51
CA THR A 38 38.28 18.15 -1.23
C THR A 38 39.16 17.50 -2.31
N VAL A 39 38.65 16.51 -3.05
CA VAL A 39 39.40 15.79 -4.09
C VAL A 39 39.24 16.44 -5.46
N ILE A 40 38.08 17.05 -5.72
CA ILE A 40 37.73 17.71 -6.99
C ILE A 40 37.58 19.22 -6.74
N ASP A 41 38.71 19.93 -6.73
CA ASP A 41 38.77 21.37 -6.48
C ASP A 41 38.07 22.20 -7.58
N ASP A 42 38.11 21.72 -8.83
CA ASP A 42 37.47 22.39 -9.96
C ASP A 42 35.93 22.28 -9.88
N LYS A 43 35.27 23.43 -9.79
CA LYS A 43 33.81 23.52 -9.65
C LYS A 43 33.06 23.00 -10.88
N ALA A 44 33.60 23.18 -12.09
CA ALA A 44 32.97 22.73 -13.33
C ALA A 44 33.08 21.20 -13.47
N GLU A 45 34.24 20.62 -13.19
CA GLU A 45 34.44 19.15 -13.17
C GLU A 45 33.56 18.49 -12.11
N ARG A 46 33.52 19.06 -10.89
CA ARG A 46 32.64 18.57 -9.81
C ARG A 46 31.17 18.59 -10.23
N THR A 47 30.72 19.68 -10.87
CA THR A 47 29.33 19.81 -11.34
C THR A 47 29.02 18.77 -12.43
N GLN A 48 29.97 18.48 -13.32
CA GLN A 48 29.83 17.45 -14.34
C GLN A 48 29.73 16.04 -13.75
N VAL A 49 30.55 15.72 -12.74
CA VAL A 49 30.53 14.43 -12.04
C VAL A 49 29.23 14.25 -11.23
N LEU A 50 28.79 15.30 -10.53
CA LEU A 50 27.53 15.30 -9.79
C LEU A 50 26.28 15.29 -10.68
N GLY A 51 26.37 15.87 -11.88
CA GLY A 51 25.30 15.81 -12.88
C GLY A 51 25.17 14.45 -13.58
N GLY A 52 26.14 13.55 -13.42
CA GLY A 52 26.15 12.22 -14.02
C GLY A 52 25.52 11.13 -13.15
N VAL A 53 25.63 9.88 -13.61
CA VAL A 53 25.07 8.69 -12.91
C VAL A 53 25.69 8.50 -11.52
N LEU A 54 26.95 8.88 -11.35
CA LEU A 54 27.62 8.79 -10.06
C LEU A 54 27.03 9.74 -9.03
N GLY A 55 26.80 11.01 -9.39
CA GLY A 55 26.15 11.96 -8.49
C GLY A 55 24.77 11.46 -8.06
N TYR A 56 23.99 10.88 -8.98
CA TYR A 56 22.73 10.24 -8.63
C TYR A 56 22.90 9.12 -7.58
N ILE A 57 23.89 8.23 -7.74
CA ILE A 57 24.13 7.13 -6.79
C ILE A 57 24.59 7.65 -5.44
N LEU A 58 25.51 8.62 -5.41
CA LEU A 58 25.97 9.23 -4.17
C LEU A 58 24.81 9.89 -3.43
N CYS A 59 23.99 10.72 -4.12
CA CYS A 59 22.80 11.35 -3.52
C CYS A 59 21.76 10.33 -3.05
N SER A 60 21.69 9.15 -3.67
CA SER A 60 20.79 8.06 -3.26
C SER A 60 21.39 7.17 -2.17
N THR A 61 22.66 7.35 -1.81
CA THR A 61 23.35 6.57 -0.78
C THR A 61 22.93 7.07 0.60
N GLN A 62 22.41 6.17 1.42
CA GLN A 62 22.00 6.49 2.79
C GLN A 62 23.18 6.43 3.75
N GLU A 63 23.99 5.38 3.62
CA GLU A 63 25.23 5.22 4.37
C GLU A 63 26.23 4.36 3.60
N ALA A 64 27.51 4.58 3.88
CA ALA A 64 28.62 3.80 3.36
C ALA A 64 29.51 3.33 4.52
N VAL A 65 29.86 2.05 4.51
CA VAL A 65 30.74 1.42 5.50
C VAL A 65 32.13 1.26 4.88
N VAL A 66 33.15 1.83 5.52
CA VAL A 66 34.54 1.79 5.05
C VAL A 66 35.31 0.78 5.88
N ILE A 67 35.79 -0.30 5.25
CA ILE A 67 36.73 -1.27 5.83
C ILE A 67 37.80 -1.53 4.76
N PRO A 68 38.98 -0.88 4.84
CA PRO A 68 40.00 -0.95 3.80
C PRO A 68 40.37 -2.41 3.43
N PRO A 69 40.51 -2.74 2.12
CA PRO A 69 40.43 -1.86 0.94
C PRO A 69 39.01 -1.66 0.38
N HIS A 70 37.96 -1.98 1.13
CA HIS A 70 36.58 -1.97 0.64
C HIS A 70 35.78 -0.78 1.17
N VAL A 71 34.90 -0.25 0.31
CA VAL A 71 33.83 0.67 0.68
C VAL A 71 32.50 0.06 0.26
N VAL A 72 31.60 -0.12 1.21
CA VAL A 72 30.32 -0.79 1.01
C VAL A 72 29.19 0.23 1.11
N PHE A 73 28.39 0.35 0.05
CA PHE A 73 27.31 1.31 -0.05
C PHE A 73 25.95 0.67 0.22
N SER A 74 25.14 1.36 1.01
CA SER A 74 23.69 1.16 1.11
C SER A 74 22.98 2.23 0.29
N ILE A 75 22.50 1.85 -0.89
CA ILE A 75 21.91 2.74 -1.88
C ILE A 75 20.40 2.54 -1.87
N ARG A 76 19.66 3.66 -1.84
CA ARG A 76 18.20 3.66 -1.85
C ARG A 76 17.69 4.49 -3.04
N PRO A 77 17.56 3.89 -4.24
CA PRO A 77 17.15 4.63 -5.43
C PRO A 77 15.71 5.14 -5.37
N ASN A 78 14.83 4.39 -4.71
CA ASN A 78 13.41 4.72 -4.57
C ASN A 78 12.91 4.26 -3.19
N PRO A 79 11.80 4.85 -2.68
CA PRO A 79 11.20 4.38 -1.45
C PRO A 79 10.84 2.90 -1.44
N GLY A 80 11.31 2.17 -0.42
CA GLY A 80 11.17 0.73 -0.25
C GLY A 80 12.19 -0.12 -1.02
N TYR A 81 13.04 0.49 -1.86
CA TYR A 81 14.01 -0.22 -2.69
C TYR A 81 15.45 0.06 -2.23
N TRP A 82 16.15 -1.00 -1.87
CA TRP A 82 17.52 -0.96 -1.36
C TRP A 82 18.44 -1.84 -2.20
N GLU A 83 19.61 -1.30 -2.53
CA GLU A 83 20.69 -2.00 -3.21
C GLU A 83 21.97 -1.90 -2.38
N PHE A 84 22.66 -3.02 -2.21
CA PHE A 84 23.88 -3.08 -1.42
C PHE A 84 25.05 -3.47 -2.33
N VAL A 85 26.10 -2.66 -2.32
CA VAL A 85 27.20 -2.79 -3.27
C VAL A 85 28.52 -2.62 -2.54
N LYS A 86 29.44 -3.56 -2.73
CA LYS A 86 30.83 -3.48 -2.28
C LYS A 86 31.71 -3.00 -3.42
N VAL A 87 32.58 -2.03 -3.15
CA VAL A 87 33.54 -1.49 -4.11
C VAL A 87 34.95 -1.58 -3.53
N SER A 88 35.89 -2.11 -4.30
CA SER A 88 37.32 -2.11 -3.95
C SER A 88 37.98 -0.79 -4.31
N SER A 89 38.72 -0.18 -3.40
CA SER A 89 39.46 1.07 -3.65
C SER A 89 40.67 0.87 -4.56
N GLU A 90 41.19 -0.36 -4.68
CA GLU A 90 42.41 -0.66 -5.43
C GLU A 90 42.18 -0.68 -6.94
N ASP A 91 41.14 -1.42 -7.37
CA ASP A 91 40.84 -1.68 -8.78
C ASP A 91 39.48 -1.12 -9.24
N LEU A 92 38.67 -0.59 -8.31
CA LEU A 92 37.29 -0.13 -8.53
C LEU A 92 36.35 -1.25 -9.02
N SER A 93 36.66 -2.50 -8.69
CA SER A 93 35.74 -3.62 -8.89
C SER A 93 34.48 -3.43 -8.03
N VAL A 94 33.34 -3.82 -8.59
CA VAL A 94 32.02 -3.63 -7.99
C VAL A 94 31.35 -5.00 -7.86
N GLU A 95 30.96 -5.35 -6.64
CA GLU A 95 30.25 -6.58 -6.32
C GLU A 95 28.91 -6.26 -5.67
N ALA A 96 27.82 -6.81 -6.20
CA ALA A 96 26.53 -6.74 -5.53
C ALA A 96 26.53 -7.72 -4.34
N ILE A 97 26.15 -7.24 -3.17
CA ILE A 97 26.16 -8.05 -1.94
C ILE A 97 24.75 -8.16 -1.35
N THR A 98 24.54 -9.12 -0.45
CA THR A 98 23.25 -9.26 0.23
C THR A 98 23.12 -8.30 1.42
N VAL A 99 21.89 -8.11 1.89
CA VAL A 99 21.59 -7.34 3.12
C VAL A 99 22.37 -7.89 4.31
N ARG A 100 22.43 -9.23 4.42
CA ARG A 100 23.19 -9.91 5.48
C ARG A 100 24.66 -9.53 5.44
N ASP A 101 25.27 -9.55 4.26
CA ASP A 101 26.69 -9.24 4.11
C ASP A 101 26.96 -7.77 4.44
N PHE A 102 26.08 -6.85 4.01
CA PHE A 102 26.16 -5.44 4.39
C PHE A 102 26.12 -5.24 5.91
N LEU A 103 25.18 -5.91 6.60
CA LEU A 103 25.08 -5.83 8.06
C LEU A 103 26.34 -6.40 8.75
N LYS A 104 26.94 -7.48 8.23
CA LYS A 104 28.22 -7.99 8.73
C LYS A 104 29.35 -6.96 8.60
N TYR A 105 29.47 -6.30 7.45
CA TYR A 105 30.44 -5.19 7.30
C TYR A 105 30.20 -4.08 8.31
N LYS A 106 28.93 -3.72 8.57
CA LYS A 106 28.59 -2.71 9.58
C LYS A 106 28.96 -3.17 10.99
N GLU A 107 28.71 -4.44 11.33
CA GLU A 107 29.08 -5.04 12.61
C GLU A 107 30.59 -5.11 12.83
N ALA A 108 31.37 -5.40 11.79
CA ALA A 108 32.83 -5.51 11.86
C ALA A 108 33.54 -4.19 12.25
N LEU A 109 32.84 -3.05 12.19
CA LEU A 109 33.35 -1.78 12.72
C LEU A 109 33.35 -1.73 14.26
N TYR A 110 32.49 -2.53 14.90
CA TYR A 110 32.23 -2.50 16.34
C TYR A 110 32.66 -3.79 17.03
N ASP A 111 32.35 -4.94 16.42
CA ASP A 111 32.62 -6.27 16.96
C ASP A 111 32.94 -7.25 15.81
N GLU A 112 34.23 -7.38 15.49
CA GLU A 112 34.72 -8.31 14.45
C GLU A 112 34.43 -9.78 14.79
N LYS A 113 34.40 -10.14 16.08
CA LYS A 113 34.11 -11.52 16.49
C LYS A 113 32.66 -11.84 16.17
N TRP A 114 31.75 -10.94 16.51
CA TRP A 114 30.33 -11.07 16.19
C TRP A 114 30.06 -11.12 14.68
N SER A 115 30.70 -10.24 13.89
CA SER A 115 30.53 -10.22 12.43
C SER A 115 30.87 -11.56 11.77
N ASN A 116 31.89 -12.25 12.28
CA ASN A 116 32.40 -13.50 11.72
C ASN A 116 31.78 -14.77 12.33
N ASP A 117 30.90 -14.62 13.33
CA ASP A 117 30.24 -15.76 13.97
C ASP A 117 29.11 -16.32 13.08
N GLU A 118 29.19 -17.62 12.79
CA GLU A 118 28.20 -18.36 11.99
C GLU A 118 26.95 -18.75 12.79
N HIS A 119 26.98 -18.63 14.12
CA HIS A 119 25.89 -18.99 15.03
C HIS A 119 25.02 -17.80 15.46
N VAL A 120 25.23 -16.62 14.88
CA VAL A 120 24.42 -15.42 15.13
C VAL A 120 22.96 -15.67 14.78
N LEU A 121 22.04 -15.24 15.66
CA LEU A 121 20.60 -15.28 15.38
C LEU A 121 20.25 -14.28 14.26
N GLU A 122 19.82 -14.81 13.12
CA GLU A 122 19.25 -14.04 12.02
C GLU A 122 17.72 -14.07 12.07
N VAL A 123 17.10 -12.89 12.08
CA VAL A 123 15.65 -12.70 12.07
C VAL A 123 15.20 -12.35 10.66
N ASP A 124 14.40 -13.22 10.06
CA ASP A 124 13.89 -13.09 8.70
C ASP A 124 12.39 -13.43 8.63
N PHE A 125 11.55 -12.39 8.62
CA PHE A 125 10.10 -12.55 8.48
C PHE A 125 9.64 -12.82 7.04
N ARG A 126 10.49 -12.55 6.03
CA ARG A 126 10.14 -12.76 4.62
C ARG A 126 9.95 -14.24 4.31
N ALA A 127 10.72 -15.10 4.96
CA ALA A 127 10.62 -16.55 4.81
C ALA A 127 9.24 -17.13 5.17
N ILE A 128 8.40 -16.36 5.89
CA ILE A 128 7.09 -16.81 6.41
C ILE A 128 5.92 -16.19 5.60
N ASP A 129 6.19 -15.28 4.67
CA ASP A 129 5.15 -14.63 3.86
C ASP A 129 4.98 -15.32 2.50
N PHE A 130 4.35 -16.51 2.50
CA PHE A 130 4.23 -17.36 1.30
C PHE A 130 2.91 -17.25 0.53
N SER A 131 1.84 -16.68 1.12
CA SER A 131 0.50 -16.61 0.49
C SER A 131 0.01 -15.19 0.20
N THR A 132 0.66 -14.19 0.82
CA THR A 132 0.30 -12.77 0.68
C THR A 132 1.12 -12.14 -0.43
N PRO A 133 0.50 -11.64 -1.51
CA PRO A 133 1.24 -10.99 -2.57
C PRO A 133 1.68 -9.57 -2.12
N HIS A 134 2.86 -9.15 -2.59
CA HIS A 134 3.45 -7.87 -2.22
C HIS A 134 3.20 -6.79 -3.27
N LEU A 135 3.12 -5.55 -2.83
CA LEU A 135 3.14 -4.39 -3.69
C LEU A 135 4.56 -4.20 -4.26
N THR A 136 4.68 -3.61 -5.46
CA THR A 136 5.97 -3.31 -6.10
C THR A 136 6.05 -1.87 -6.61
N LEU A 137 5.01 -1.07 -6.40
CA LEU A 137 5.01 0.34 -6.78
C LEU A 137 5.13 1.16 -5.50
N SER A 138 6.13 2.04 -5.42
CA SER A 138 6.30 2.95 -4.28
C SER A 138 5.06 3.81 -4.05
N SER A 139 4.30 4.15 -5.10
CA SER A 139 3.02 4.87 -5.02
C SER A 139 1.89 4.09 -4.34
N SER A 140 2.04 2.78 -4.17
CA SER A 140 1.03 1.92 -3.54
C SER A 140 1.25 1.71 -2.04
N VAL A 141 2.40 2.12 -1.51
CA VAL A 141 2.70 2.01 -0.06
C VAL A 141 1.66 2.80 0.72
N GLY A 142 1.16 2.22 1.81
CA GLY A 142 0.13 2.83 2.65
C GLY A 142 -1.31 2.73 2.11
N ASN A 143 -1.53 2.05 0.98
CA ASN A 143 -2.85 1.77 0.39
C ASN A 143 -3.20 0.26 0.46
N GLY A 144 -2.90 -0.36 1.60
CA GLY A 144 -3.05 -1.79 1.82
C GLY A 144 -4.48 -2.33 1.62
N ILE A 145 -5.49 -1.65 2.17
CA ILE A 145 -6.89 -2.07 2.10
C ILE A 145 -7.41 -2.18 0.66
N ASP A 146 -7.04 -1.24 -0.22
CA ASP A 146 -7.41 -1.29 -1.64
C ASP A 146 -6.87 -2.55 -2.31
N TYR A 147 -5.68 -2.97 -1.91
CA TYR A 147 -5.02 -4.15 -2.45
C TYR A 147 -5.61 -5.44 -1.89
N VAL A 148 -5.80 -5.51 -0.56
CA VAL A 148 -6.50 -6.61 0.12
C VAL A 148 -7.86 -6.83 -0.52
N THR A 149 -8.61 -5.76 -0.77
CA THR A 149 -9.94 -5.83 -1.38
C THR A 149 -9.87 -6.34 -2.82
N LYS A 150 -8.96 -5.82 -3.66
CA LYS A 150 -8.75 -6.31 -5.04
C LYS A 150 -8.37 -7.79 -5.11
N PHE A 151 -7.51 -8.22 -4.20
CA PHE A 151 -7.06 -9.60 -4.20
C PHE A 151 -8.12 -10.54 -3.63
N THR A 152 -8.84 -10.10 -2.60
CA THR A 152 -10.02 -10.80 -2.07
C THR A 152 -11.07 -10.98 -3.17
N THR A 153 -11.42 -9.91 -3.91
CA THR A 153 -12.37 -10.01 -5.03
C THR A 153 -11.90 -10.97 -6.11
N SER A 154 -10.59 -10.97 -6.40
CA SER A 154 -10.01 -11.89 -7.38
C SER A 154 -10.07 -13.35 -6.93
N ARG A 155 -9.97 -13.63 -5.62
CA ARG A 155 -10.12 -14.98 -5.05
C ARG A 155 -11.57 -15.45 -5.08
N LEU A 156 -12.52 -14.56 -4.85
CA LEU A 156 -13.96 -14.89 -4.88
C LEU A 156 -14.53 -14.96 -6.31
N ALA A 157 -13.82 -14.42 -7.31
CA ALA A 157 -14.26 -14.42 -8.71
C ALA A 157 -14.28 -15.83 -9.32
N GLY A 158 -15.13 -16.03 -10.33
CA GLY A 158 -15.24 -17.28 -11.07
C GLY A 158 -16.47 -18.08 -10.69
N LYS A 159 -16.29 -19.28 -10.13
CA LYS A 159 -17.41 -20.15 -9.71
C LYS A 159 -17.99 -19.66 -8.40
N LEU A 160 -19.30 -19.81 -8.21
CA LEU A 160 -19.98 -19.42 -6.96
C LEU A 160 -19.43 -20.16 -5.72
N GLU A 161 -18.88 -21.36 -5.89
CA GLU A 161 -18.17 -22.12 -4.84
C GLU A 161 -16.97 -21.33 -4.28
N ASN A 162 -16.32 -20.47 -5.08
CA ASN A 162 -15.22 -19.63 -4.61
C ASN A 162 -15.70 -18.56 -3.61
N ALA A 163 -16.99 -18.24 -3.59
CA ALA A 163 -17.60 -17.34 -2.64
C ALA A 163 -18.03 -18.02 -1.33
N GLN A 164 -17.85 -19.34 -1.20
CA GLN A 164 -18.19 -20.07 0.03
C GLN A 164 -17.51 -19.50 1.29
N PRO A 165 -16.22 -19.11 1.29
CA PRO A 165 -15.60 -18.49 2.46
C PRO A 165 -16.29 -17.20 2.92
N LEU A 166 -16.89 -16.44 1.99
CA LEU A 166 -17.68 -15.26 2.34
C LEU A 166 -19.00 -15.65 3.01
N ALA A 167 -19.70 -16.67 2.51
CA ALA A 167 -20.91 -17.19 3.13
C ALA A 167 -20.62 -17.75 4.54
N ASP A 168 -19.54 -18.53 4.70
CA ASP A 168 -19.09 -19.07 5.98
C ASP A 168 -18.75 -17.95 6.98
N TYR A 169 -18.10 -16.88 6.50
CA TYR A 169 -17.82 -15.70 7.33
C TYR A 169 -19.10 -15.04 7.82
N LEU A 170 -20.05 -14.77 6.92
CA LEU A 170 -21.33 -14.13 7.28
C LEU A 170 -22.15 -14.99 8.25
N LEU A 171 -22.15 -16.31 8.08
CA LEU A 171 -22.80 -17.26 8.99
C LEU A 171 -22.17 -17.26 10.39
N SER A 172 -20.86 -17.00 10.48
CA SER A 172 -20.13 -16.97 11.75
C SER A 172 -20.37 -15.71 12.59
N LEU A 173 -20.99 -14.67 12.01
CA LEU A 173 -21.23 -13.40 12.70
C LEU A 173 -22.24 -13.58 13.83
N ASN A 174 -21.81 -13.25 15.04
CA ASN A 174 -22.64 -13.29 16.24
C ASN A 174 -22.24 -12.17 17.19
N HIS A 175 -23.19 -11.71 18.00
CA HIS A 175 -22.96 -10.77 19.08
C HIS A 175 -23.76 -11.18 20.30
N GLN A 176 -23.10 -11.37 21.45
CA GLN A 176 -23.72 -11.78 22.72
C GLN A 176 -24.65 -13.02 22.64
N GLY A 177 -24.34 -13.96 21.74
CA GLY A 177 -25.13 -15.17 21.53
C GLY A 177 -26.30 -15.01 20.55
N GLU A 178 -26.58 -13.80 20.06
CA GLU A 178 -27.49 -13.58 18.93
C GLU A 178 -26.73 -13.72 17.61
N GLN A 179 -27.29 -14.50 16.69
CA GLN A 179 -26.75 -14.67 15.35
C GLN A 179 -27.11 -13.44 14.49
N LEU A 180 -26.16 -12.96 13.68
CA LEU A 180 -26.32 -11.76 12.85
C LEU A 180 -26.22 -12.12 11.37
N ILE A 181 -26.89 -11.34 10.51
CA ILE A 181 -26.88 -11.43 9.05
C ILE A 181 -27.48 -12.74 8.48
N LEU A 182 -26.90 -13.91 8.75
CA LEU A 182 -27.33 -15.22 8.24
C LEU A 182 -27.51 -16.23 9.36
N ASN A 183 -28.46 -17.16 9.20
CA ASN A 183 -28.54 -18.38 10.01
C ASN A 183 -28.22 -19.66 9.20
N GLU A 184 -28.19 -20.81 9.89
CA GLU A 184 -27.78 -22.12 9.35
C GLU A 184 -28.57 -22.60 8.11
N THR A 185 -29.74 -22.02 7.83
CA THR A 185 -30.51 -22.35 6.62
C THR A 185 -29.76 -21.95 5.33
N LEU A 186 -28.96 -20.87 5.38
CA LEU A 186 -28.18 -20.32 4.26
C LEU A 186 -26.69 -20.69 4.32
N ASN A 187 -26.41 -21.96 4.57
CA ASN A 187 -25.04 -22.47 4.74
C ASN A 187 -24.20 -22.64 3.45
N THR A 188 -24.72 -22.30 2.27
CA THR A 188 -23.94 -22.34 1.01
C THR A 188 -24.12 -21.09 0.19
N ALA A 189 -23.07 -20.71 -0.56
CA ALA A 189 -23.10 -19.55 -1.45
C ALA A 189 -24.26 -19.62 -2.48
N SER A 190 -24.59 -20.81 -2.96
CA SER A 190 -25.73 -21.05 -3.86
C SER A 190 -27.08 -20.78 -3.22
N LYS A 191 -27.29 -21.26 -1.98
CA LYS A 191 -28.53 -20.99 -1.24
C LYS A 191 -28.67 -19.50 -0.93
N LEU A 192 -27.58 -18.88 -0.47
CA LEU A 192 -27.53 -17.45 -0.19
C LEU A 192 -27.88 -16.61 -1.42
N GLN A 193 -27.28 -16.91 -2.58
CA GLN A 193 -27.58 -16.19 -3.82
C GLN A 193 -29.06 -16.35 -4.22
N ALA A 194 -29.62 -17.56 -4.14
CA ALA A 194 -31.01 -17.81 -4.48
C ALA A 194 -31.97 -17.06 -3.54
N ALA A 195 -31.69 -17.08 -2.23
CA ALA A 195 -32.49 -16.37 -1.24
C ALA A 195 -32.45 -14.85 -1.47
N LEU A 196 -31.26 -14.27 -1.71
CA LEU A 196 -31.12 -12.83 -1.97
C LEU A 196 -31.95 -12.34 -3.17
N ILE A 197 -32.06 -13.15 -4.24
CA ILE A 197 -32.87 -12.81 -5.43
C ILE A 197 -34.36 -12.73 -5.07
N VAL A 198 -34.86 -13.69 -4.29
CA VAL A 198 -36.27 -13.71 -3.86
C VAL A 198 -36.57 -12.53 -2.95
N THR A 199 -35.68 -12.26 -1.99
CA THR A 199 -35.84 -11.19 -1.02
C THR A 199 -35.78 -9.80 -1.66
N GLU A 200 -34.97 -9.60 -2.72
CA GLU A 200 -34.92 -8.33 -3.45
C GLU A 200 -36.28 -7.97 -4.07
N VAL A 201 -36.98 -8.96 -4.63
CA VAL A 201 -38.32 -8.78 -5.20
C VAL A 201 -39.30 -8.39 -4.10
N TYR A 202 -39.33 -9.14 -3.00
CA TYR A 202 -40.19 -8.84 -1.85
C TYR A 202 -39.99 -7.43 -1.28
N LEU A 203 -38.73 -7.03 -1.06
CA LEU A 203 -38.40 -5.69 -0.55
C LEU A 203 -38.75 -4.56 -1.52
N SER A 204 -38.87 -4.86 -2.81
CA SER A 204 -39.24 -3.87 -3.83
C SER A 204 -40.71 -3.47 -3.75
N ASP A 205 -41.55 -4.33 -3.19
CA ASP A 205 -42.99 -4.09 -3.03
C ASP A 205 -43.32 -3.32 -1.73
N LEU A 206 -42.37 -3.21 -0.80
CA LEU A 206 -42.54 -2.48 0.45
C LEU A 206 -42.23 -0.97 0.29
N PRO A 207 -42.90 -0.08 1.05
CA PRO A 207 -42.49 1.30 1.18
C PRO A 207 -41.05 1.42 1.70
N LYS A 208 -40.28 2.37 1.17
CA LYS A 208 -38.85 2.55 1.46
C LYS A 208 -38.53 2.68 2.95
N ASP A 209 -39.34 3.46 3.66
CA ASP A 209 -39.16 3.77 5.09
C ASP A 209 -39.71 2.68 6.02
N THR A 210 -40.17 1.54 5.50
CA THR A 210 -40.72 0.45 6.32
C THR A 210 -39.64 -0.08 7.28
N PRO A 211 -39.87 -0.07 8.61
CA PRO A 211 -38.88 -0.56 9.59
C PRO A 211 -38.63 -2.07 9.45
N PHE A 212 -37.39 -2.51 9.71
CA PHE A 212 -36.99 -3.93 9.64
C PHE A 212 -37.89 -4.87 10.47
N GLN A 213 -38.34 -4.40 11.64
CA GLN A 213 -39.20 -5.14 12.57
C GLN A 213 -40.50 -5.63 11.94
N ASN A 214 -41.02 -4.92 10.92
CA ASN A 214 -42.28 -5.27 10.27
C ASN A 214 -42.18 -6.52 9.38
N PHE A 215 -40.98 -6.86 8.90
CA PHE A 215 -40.75 -8.00 8.00
C PHE A 215 -39.68 -8.98 8.52
N GLU A 216 -39.22 -8.80 9.76
CA GLU A 216 -38.19 -9.62 10.42
C GLU A 216 -38.58 -11.11 10.48
N LEU A 217 -39.83 -11.43 10.81
CA LEU A 217 -40.28 -12.82 10.95
C LEU A 217 -40.14 -13.61 9.64
N SER A 218 -40.58 -13.03 8.52
CA SER A 218 -40.46 -13.65 7.20
C SER A 218 -39.00 -13.80 6.77
N PHE A 219 -38.15 -12.83 7.10
CA PHE A 219 -36.72 -12.89 6.80
C PHE A 219 -36.02 -14.00 7.55
N LYS A 220 -36.38 -14.19 8.82
CA LYS A 220 -35.81 -15.23 9.67
C LYS A 220 -36.12 -16.63 9.14
N GLU A 221 -37.34 -16.85 8.64
CA GLU A 221 -37.74 -18.10 7.98
C GLU A 221 -36.95 -18.38 6.69
N TRP A 222 -36.56 -17.33 5.96
CA TRP A 222 -35.72 -17.43 4.76
C TRP A 222 -34.21 -17.47 5.04
N GLY A 223 -33.82 -17.33 6.31
CA GLY A 223 -32.44 -17.44 6.76
C GLY A 223 -31.69 -16.14 6.99
N PHE A 224 -32.37 -15.00 6.92
CA PHE A 224 -31.81 -13.68 7.15
C PHE A 224 -32.11 -13.21 8.57
N GLU A 225 -31.06 -12.95 9.35
CA GLU A 225 -31.15 -12.38 10.69
C GLU A 225 -30.99 -10.84 10.65
N LYS A 226 -31.00 -10.17 11.81
CA LYS A 226 -30.81 -8.71 11.91
C LYS A 226 -29.42 -8.27 11.41
N GLY A 227 -29.30 -6.98 11.06
CA GLY A 227 -28.03 -6.34 10.71
C GLY A 227 -27.88 -5.86 9.26
N TRP A 228 -28.90 -6.09 8.42
CA TRP A 228 -28.87 -5.66 7.01
C TRP A 228 -29.20 -4.17 6.80
N GLY A 229 -29.99 -3.60 7.70
CA GLY A 229 -30.53 -2.26 7.58
C GLY A 229 -31.64 -1.98 8.60
N ASP A 230 -31.85 -0.72 8.93
CA ASP A 230 -32.96 -0.25 9.77
C ASP A 230 -34.30 -0.16 9.02
N THR A 231 -34.23 0.09 7.72
CA THR A 231 -35.37 0.29 6.81
C THR A 231 -35.34 -0.71 5.64
N ALA A 232 -36.48 -0.91 4.97
CA ALA A 232 -36.59 -1.73 3.77
C ALA A 232 -35.65 -1.25 2.65
N GLU A 233 -35.51 0.06 2.43
CA GLU A 233 -34.57 0.61 1.44
C GLU A 233 -33.12 0.25 1.78
N ARG A 234 -32.70 0.45 3.03
CA ARG A 234 -31.33 0.15 3.46
C ARG A 234 -31.01 -1.33 3.37
N THR A 235 -31.91 -2.19 3.85
CA THR A 235 -31.77 -3.66 3.75
C THR A 235 -31.68 -4.10 2.30
N LYS A 236 -32.54 -3.58 1.42
CA LYS A 236 -32.51 -3.87 -0.02
C LYS A 236 -31.19 -3.48 -0.65
N GLU A 237 -30.67 -2.29 -0.37
CA GLU A 237 -29.38 -1.86 -0.89
C GLU A 237 -28.25 -2.78 -0.43
N THR A 238 -28.18 -3.13 0.86
CA THR A 238 -27.11 -3.99 1.41
C THR A 238 -27.17 -5.39 0.79
N MET A 239 -28.35 -5.98 0.69
CA MET A 239 -28.56 -7.28 0.03
C MET A 239 -28.22 -7.23 -1.45
N LYS A 240 -28.58 -6.15 -2.15
CA LYS A 240 -28.23 -5.95 -3.55
C LYS A 240 -26.72 -5.85 -3.76
N ILE A 241 -26.00 -5.13 -2.91
CA ILE A 241 -24.53 -5.04 -2.96
C ILE A 241 -23.93 -6.44 -2.81
N LEU A 242 -24.39 -7.25 -1.84
CA LEU A 242 -23.91 -8.61 -1.68
C LEU A 242 -24.24 -9.49 -2.89
N LEU A 243 -25.45 -9.36 -3.45
CA LEU A 243 -25.84 -10.09 -4.66
C LEU A 243 -24.94 -9.74 -5.85
N GLU A 244 -24.63 -8.46 -6.05
CA GLU A 244 -23.67 -7.99 -7.06
C GLU A 244 -22.28 -8.58 -6.80
N VAL A 245 -21.82 -8.61 -5.54
CA VAL A 245 -20.56 -9.25 -5.15
C VAL A 245 -20.55 -10.74 -5.47
N LEU A 246 -21.62 -11.49 -5.19
CA LEU A 246 -21.69 -12.93 -5.47
C LEU A 246 -21.77 -13.24 -6.97
N GLN A 247 -22.38 -12.35 -7.77
CA GLN A 247 -22.50 -12.52 -9.22
C GLN A 247 -21.24 -12.07 -9.97
N ALA A 248 -20.66 -10.94 -9.58
CA ALA A 248 -19.52 -10.32 -10.21
C ALA A 248 -18.71 -9.52 -9.16
N PRO A 249 -17.83 -10.19 -8.38
CA PRO A 249 -17.07 -9.52 -7.34
C PRO A 249 -16.24 -8.37 -7.88
N ASP A 250 -16.41 -7.18 -7.30
CA ASP A 250 -15.59 -6.02 -7.58
C ASP A 250 -15.15 -5.31 -6.29
N PRO A 251 -13.99 -4.61 -6.31
CA PRO A 251 -13.44 -4.04 -5.09
C PRO A 251 -14.29 -2.94 -4.46
N LEU A 252 -15.02 -2.17 -5.28
CA LEU A 252 -15.81 -1.05 -4.79
C LEU A 252 -17.03 -1.56 -4.02
N ASN A 253 -17.75 -2.54 -4.57
CA ASN A 253 -18.90 -3.13 -3.90
C ASN A 253 -18.50 -3.99 -2.70
N MET A 254 -17.33 -4.65 -2.74
CA MET A 254 -16.80 -5.35 -1.56
C MET A 254 -16.51 -4.40 -0.41
N ASP A 255 -15.78 -3.30 -0.65
CA ASP A 255 -15.52 -2.31 0.40
C ASP A 255 -16.83 -1.70 0.94
N ARG A 256 -17.77 -1.35 0.05
CA ARG A 256 -19.11 -0.89 0.45
C ARG A 256 -19.86 -1.91 1.29
N PHE A 257 -19.79 -3.19 0.95
CA PHE A 257 -20.44 -4.25 1.72
C PHE A 257 -19.85 -4.37 3.12
N PHE A 258 -18.52 -4.48 3.23
CA PHE A 258 -17.85 -4.56 4.54
C PHE A 258 -18.08 -3.33 5.40
N SER A 259 -18.21 -2.14 4.80
CA SER A 259 -18.56 -0.91 5.52
C SER A 259 -19.95 -0.94 6.17
N ARG A 260 -20.85 -1.80 5.68
CA ARG A 260 -22.23 -1.96 6.13
C ARG A 260 -22.43 -3.16 7.05
N LEU A 261 -21.43 -4.02 7.26
CA LEU A 261 -21.57 -5.19 8.11
C LEU A 261 -21.43 -4.85 9.61
N PRO A 262 -22.28 -5.40 10.48
CA PRO A 262 -22.20 -5.23 11.93
C PRO A 262 -21.13 -6.16 12.52
N THR A 263 -19.85 -5.80 12.37
CA THR A 263 -18.72 -6.64 12.79
C THR A 263 -17.96 -6.13 14.01
N ILE A 264 -18.10 -4.84 14.34
CA ILE A 264 -17.36 -4.19 15.42
C ILE A 264 -18.35 -3.50 16.35
N PHE A 265 -18.33 -3.89 17.63
CA PHE A 265 -19.12 -3.31 18.71
C PHE A 265 -18.23 -2.95 19.90
N ASN A 266 -17.30 -3.84 20.24
CA ASN A 266 -16.39 -3.73 21.37
C ASN A 266 -14.96 -3.45 20.87
N VAL A 267 -14.42 -2.28 21.19
CA VAL A 267 -13.05 -1.89 20.82
C VAL A 267 -12.20 -1.72 22.07
N VAL A 268 -10.99 -2.27 22.04
CA VAL A 268 -10.00 -2.10 23.12
C VAL A 268 -8.78 -1.39 22.57
N ILE A 269 -8.36 -0.34 23.27
CA ILE A 269 -7.22 0.48 22.91
C ILE A 269 -6.18 0.41 24.04
N PHE A 270 -4.96 0.02 23.71
CA PHE A 270 -3.85 -0.05 24.65
C PHE A 270 -2.94 1.17 24.53
N SER A 271 -2.72 1.86 25.65
CA SER A 271 -1.75 2.96 25.80
C SER A 271 -1.19 2.97 27.24
N PRO A 272 -0.29 2.02 27.60
CA PRO A 272 0.12 1.81 28.98
C PRO A 272 0.98 2.94 29.60
N HIS A 273 1.93 3.50 28.85
CA HIS A 273 2.81 4.56 29.36
C HIS A 273 2.14 5.94 29.42
N GLY A 274 2.77 6.85 30.17
CA GLY A 274 2.32 8.22 30.34
C GLY A 274 1.14 8.39 31.30
N TYR A 275 0.77 9.64 31.56
CA TYR A 275 -0.38 10.00 32.37
C TYR A 275 -1.61 10.17 31.48
N PHE A 276 -2.45 9.15 31.40
CA PHE A 276 -3.65 9.21 30.56
C PHE A 276 -4.82 9.87 31.31
N GLY A 277 -5.29 11.02 30.83
CA GLY A 277 -6.39 11.78 31.45
C GLY A 277 -6.99 12.83 30.51
N GLN A 278 -8.21 13.30 30.84
CA GLN A 278 -8.94 14.28 30.01
C GLN A 278 -8.59 15.75 30.33
N ALA A 279 -8.02 16.01 31.50
CA ALA A 279 -7.62 17.34 31.97
C ALA A 279 -6.34 17.23 32.81
N ASP A 280 -5.59 18.32 32.91
CA ASP A 280 -4.41 18.48 33.79
C ASP A 280 -3.25 17.48 33.60
N VAL A 281 -3.22 16.76 32.47
CA VAL A 281 -2.16 15.79 32.14
C VAL A 281 -1.24 16.22 30.99
N LEU A 282 -1.69 17.13 30.12
CA LEU A 282 -0.91 17.56 28.95
C LEU A 282 0.34 18.34 29.37
N GLY A 283 1.51 17.86 28.94
CA GLY A 283 2.80 18.44 29.29
C GLY A 283 3.52 17.73 30.44
N LEU A 284 2.90 16.73 31.08
CA LEU A 284 3.59 15.82 32.00
C LEU A 284 4.56 14.89 31.22
N PRO A 285 5.56 14.29 31.90
CA PRO A 285 6.47 13.32 31.27
C PRO A 285 5.69 12.21 30.55
N ASP A 286 6.18 11.85 29.35
CA ASP A 286 5.58 10.84 28.46
C ASP A 286 4.09 11.08 28.12
N THR A 287 3.60 12.30 28.31
CA THR A 287 2.20 12.68 28.12
C THR A 287 2.08 13.83 27.14
N GLY A 288 1.68 13.50 25.90
CA GLY A 288 1.65 14.47 24.81
C GLY A 288 0.61 14.17 23.74
N GLY A 289 0.99 14.34 22.48
CA GLY A 289 0.08 14.21 21.33
C GLY A 289 -0.62 12.84 21.23
N GLN A 290 -0.03 11.77 21.76
CA GLN A 290 -0.65 10.45 21.80
C GLN A 290 -1.95 10.43 22.60
N VAL A 291 -2.00 11.08 23.77
CA VAL A 291 -3.23 11.12 24.60
C VAL A 291 -4.33 11.90 23.89
N VAL A 292 -3.98 13.06 23.31
CA VAL A 292 -4.93 13.87 22.52
C VAL A 292 -5.46 13.07 21.32
N TYR A 293 -4.56 12.37 20.61
CA TYR A 293 -4.93 11.52 19.49
C TYR A 293 -5.94 10.44 19.91
N ILE A 294 -5.68 9.72 21.00
CA ILE A 294 -6.55 8.62 21.44
C ILE A 294 -7.90 9.15 21.92
N LEU A 295 -7.93 10.26 22.68
CA LEU A 295 -9.19 10.84 23.16
C LEU A 295 -10.10 11.28 22.00
N ASP A 296 -9.54 11.96 21.01
CA ASP A 296 -10.31 12.39 19.83
C ASP A 296 -10.70 11.19 18.94
N GLN A 297 -9.81 10.19 18.82
CA GLN A 297 -10.07 8.93 18.11
C GLN A 297 -11.27 8.20 18.71
N VAL A 298 -11.30 8.01 20.03
CA VAL A 298 -12.36 7.28 20.74
C VAL A 298 -13.71 7.96 20.51
N LYS A 299 -13.77 9.29 20.67
CA LYS A 299 -14.99 10.07 20.47
C LYS A 299 -15.53 9.90 19.04
N ALA A 300 -14.67 10.04 18.04
CA ALA A 300 -15.08 9.91 16.64
C ALA A 300 -15.48 8.47 16.26
N MET A 301 -14.78 7.47 16.81
CA MET A 301 -15.13 6.07 16.62
C MET A 301 -16.46 5.72 17.29
N GLU A 302 -16.74 6.22 18.49
CA GLU A 302 -18.02 6.01 19.18
C GLU A 302 -19.19 6.61 18.39
N GLU A 303 -19.04 7.84 17.90
CA GLU A 303 -20.06 8.50 17.06
C GLU A 303 -20.34 7.71 15.76
N GLU A 304 -19.30 7.28 15.06
CA GLU A 304 -19.43 6.50 13.81
C GLU A 304 -19.98 5.09 14.07
N LEU A 305 -19.54 4.39 15.14
CA LEU A 305 -20.08 3.09 15.52
C LEU A 305 -21.56 3.17 15.87
N THR A 306 -21.95 4.16 16.68
CA THR A 306 -23.35 4.38 17.06
C THR A 306 -24.21 4.63 15.82
N LEU A 307 -23.71 5.41 14.86
CA LEU A 307 -24.38 5.65 13.59
C LEU A 307 -24.54 4.37 12.77
N ARG A 308 -23.47 3.57 12.62
CA ARG A 308 -23.48 2.31 11.85
C ARG A 308 -24.44 1.29 12.44
N ILE A 309 -24.36 1.06 13.75
CA ILE A 309 -25.21 0.10 14.48
C ILE A 309 -26.69 0.49 14.31
N LYS A 310 -27.02 1.77 14.48
CA LYS A 310 -28.37 2.27 14.25
C LYS A 310 -28.84 2.01 12.81
N GLN A 311 -28.02 2.35 11.81
CA GLN A 311 -28.33 2.15 10.40
C GLN A 311 -28.44 0.67 9.99
N GLN A 312 -27.91 -0.25 10.80
CA GLN A 312 -28.01 -1.69 10.62
C GLN A 312 -29.28 -2.28 11.27
N GLY A 313 -30.10 -1.45 11.92
CA GLY A 313 -31.31 -1.90 12.61
C GLY A 313 -31.04 -2.58 13.96
N LEU A 314 -29.88 -2.32 14.56
CA LEU A 314 -29.46 -2.89 15.85
C LEU A 314 -29.59 -1.85 16.98
N THR A 315 -29.86 -2.33 18.19
CA THR A 315 -30.00 -1.49 19.41
C THR A 315 -28.82 -1.65 20.37
N VAL A 316 -27.73 -2.26 19.91
CA VAL A 316 -26.53 -2.50 20.73
C VAL A 316 -25.82 -1.17 21.03
N LYS A 317 -25.35 -1.01 22.26
CA LYS A 317 -24.51 0.13 22.63
C LYS A 317 -23.03 -0.25 22.41
N PRO A 318 -22.27 0.47 21.56
CA PRO A 318 -20.85 0.18 21.39
C PRO A 318 -20.09 0.45 22.70
N GLN A 319 -19.03 -0.32 22.94
CA GLN A 319 -18.13 -0.13 24.09
C GLN A 319 -16.70 0.08 23.59
N ILE A 320 -16.08 1.20 23.99
CA ILE A 320 -14.67 1.46 23.73
C ILE A 320 -13.97 1.59 25.08
N LEU A 321 -12.97 0.73 25.32
CA LEU A 321 -12.15 0.78 26.53
C LEU A 321 -10.72 1.18 26.17
N VAL A 322 -10.19 2.14 26.92
CA VAL A 322 -8.77 2.49 26.92
C VAL A 322 -8.19 1.98 28.24
N ASP A 323 -7.41 0.90 28.20
CA ASP A 323 -6.92 0.23 29.41
C ASP A 323 -5.52 -0.38 29.20
N ALA A 324 -4.78 -0.54 30.29
CA ALA A 324 -3.50 -1.25 30.39
C ALA A 324 -3.61 -2.61 31.10
N THR A 325 -4.79 -2.99 31.61
CA THR A 325 -4.92 -4.04 32.64
C THR A 325 -5.72 -5.28 32.23
N ALA A 326 -5.50 -6.39 32.95
CA ALA A 326 -6.19 -7.68 32.77
C ALA A 326 -7.69 -7.67 33.10
N LYS A 327 -8.26 -6.53 33.52
CA LYS A 327 -9.68 -6.38 33.91
C LYS A 327 -10.61 -6.14 32.71
N ILE A 328 -10.07 -6.00 31.50
CA ILE A 328 -10.84 -5.73 30.26
C ILE A 328 -12.01 -6.72 30.07
N LEU A 329 -11.80 -8.03 30.28
CA LEU A 329 -12.87 -9.02 30.13
C LEU A 329 -13.93 -8.97 31.24
N ASN A 330 -13.61 -8.37 32.39
CA ASN A 330 -14.56 -8.19 33.48
C ASN A 330 -15.38 -6.90 33.32
N LEU A 331 -14.85 -5.93 32.57
CA LEU A 331 -15.50 -4.65 32.28
C LEU A 331 -16.34 -4.70 31.00
N MET A 332 -15.92 -5.51 30.01
CA MET A 332 -16.68 -5.74 28.79
C MET A 332 -17.69 -6.87 28.97
N GLU A 333 -18.91 -6.66 28.50
CA GLU A 333 -19.95 -7.69 28.40
C GLU A 333 -19.71 -8.62 27.20
N GLY A 334 -18.48 -9.08 27.00
CA GLY A 334 -18.08 -9.89 25.85
C GLY A 334 -16.59 -9.82 25.50
N LYS A 335 -16.22 -10.50 24.40
CA LYS A 335 -14.88 -10.36 23.81
C LYS A 335 -14.81 -9.07 22.98
N PRO A 336 -13.62 -8.45 22.85
CA PRO A 336 -13.43 -7.35 21.92
C PRO A 336 -13.50 -7.85 20.47
N ASP A 337 -14.00 -7.00 19.58
CA ASP A 337 -14.05 -7.25 18.13
C ASP A 337 -12.82 -6.68 17.41
N LEU A 338 -12.23 -5.62 17.97
CA LEU A 338 -11.02 -4.97 17.48
C LEU A 338 -10.11 -4.56 18.65
N ILE A 339 -8.82 -4.85 18.52
CA ILE A 339 -7.79 -4.40 19.45
C ILE A 339 -6.82 -3.46 18.73
N ILE A 340 -6.58 -2.27 19.30
CA ILE A 340 -5.65 -1.27 18.76
C ILE A 340 -4.52 -1.04 19.77
N GLY A 341 -3.29 -1.33 19.35
CA GLY A 341 -2.09 -0.95 20.09
C GLY A 341 -1.63 0.46 19.73
N ASN A 342 -1.12 1.21 20.72
CA ASN A 342 -0.48 2.51 20.52
C ASN A 342 0.93 2.48 21.09
N TYR A 343 1.90 2.97 20.32
CA TYR A 343 3.32 2.99 20.67
C TYR A 343 3.90 1.61 20.97
N THR A 344 5.20 1.50 21.25
CA THR A 344 5.89 0.20 21.38
C THR A 344 5.27 -0.72 22.44
N ASP A 345 5.00 -0.19 23.63
CA ASP A 345 4.45 -0.92 24.77
C ASP A 345 2.98 -1.34 24.53
N GLY A 346 2.13 -0.42 24.09
CA GLY A 346 0.73 -0.72 23.77
C GLY A 346 0.61 -1.67 22.59
N ASN A 347 1.48 -1.55 21.57
CA ASN A 347 1.55 -2.48 20.45
C ASN A 347 1.94 -3.90 20.88
N LEU A 348 2.88 -4.02 21.83
CA LEU A 348 3.26 -5.32 22.35
C LEU A 348 2.14 -5.97 23.16
N VAL A 349 1.50 -5.21 24.07
CA VAL A 349 0.38 -5.71 24.87
C VAL A 349 -0.79 -6.11 23.97
N ALA A 350 -1.12 -5.28 22.97
CA ALA A 350 -2.13 -5.58 21.96
C ALA A 350 -1.81 -6.88 21.21
N SER A 351 -0.55 -7.10 20.84
CA SER A 351 -0.10 -8.31 20.14
C SER A 351 -0.31 -9.58 20.96
N LEU A 352 0.02 -9.52 22.27
CA LEU A 352 -0.17 -10.64 23.18
C LEU A 352 -1.66 -10.92 23.43
N MET A 353 -2.46 -9.87 23.62
CA MET A 353 -3.90 -9.98 23.89
C MET A 353 -4.68 -10.46 22.67
N ALA A 354 -4.43 -9.89 21.49
CA ALA A 354 -5.08 -10.30 20.25
C ALA A 354 -4.78 -11.76 19.91
N ASN A 355 -3.54 -12.21 20.12
CA ASN A 355 -3.17 -13.61 19.92
C ASN A 355 -3.89 -14.55 20.90
N LYS A 356 -3.96 -14.17 22.19
CA LYS A 356 -4.65 -14.96 23.23
C LYS A 356 -6.15 -15.07 22.98
N LEU A 357 -6.78 -13.99 22.53
CA LEU A 357 -8.23 -13.92 22.33
C LEU A 357 -8.66 -14.34 20.92
N GLY A 358 -7.72 -14.40 19.97
CA GLY A 358 -8.01 -14.68 18.58
C GLY A 358 -8.74 -13.53 17.88
N ILE A 359 -8.45 -12.28 18.23
CA ILE A 359 -9.12 -11.07 17.75
C ILE A 359 -8.26 -10.31 16.73
N THR A 360 -8.91 -9.56 15.84
CA THR A 360 -8.24 -8.73 14.84
C THR A 360 -7.47 -7.59 15.52
N GLN A 361 -6.22 -7.39 15.10
CA GLN A 361 -5.31 -6.42 15.69
C GLN A 361 -4.93 -5.31 14.70
N ALA A 362 -4.97 -4.07 15.20
CA ALA A 362 -4.34 -2.91 14.59
C ALA A 362 -3.20 -2.40 15.48
N THR A 363 -2.21 -1.74 14.87
CA THR A 363 -1.15 -1.02 15.59
C THR A 363 -0.94 0.38 15.03
N ILE A 364 -0.65 1.32 15.91
CA ILE A 364 -0.26 2.70 15.61
C ILE A 364 1.09 2.93 16.30
N ALA A 365 2.14 3.26 15.54
CA ALA A 365 3.45 3.49 16.15
C ALA A 365 3.50 4.83 16.90
N HIS A 366 2.87 5.89 16.38
CA HIS A 366 3.06 7.30 16.76
C HIS A 366 4.49 7.82 16.52
N ALA A 367 5.50 7.09 16.98
CA ALA A 367 6.91 7.32 16.70
C ALA A 367 7.69 6.00 16.81
N LEU A 368 8.79 5.88 16.05
CA LEU A 368 9.76 4.79 16.20
C LEU A 368 11.13 5.34 16.59
N GLU A 369 11.55 5.05 17.82
CA GLU A 369 12.71 5.69 18.44
C GLU A 369 14.02 5.43 17.70
N LYS A 370 14.15 4.30 16.99
CA LYS A 370 15.33 3.98 16.16
C LYS A 370 15.65 5.04 15.10
N THR A 371 14.66 5.83 14.69
CA THR A 371 14.87 6.94 13.72
C THR A 371 15.12 8.29 14.37
N LYS A 372 14.80 8.42 15.66
CA LYS A 372 15.01 9.64 16.45
C LYS A 372 16.41 9.66 17.07
N TYR A 373 16.94 8.49 17.42
CA TYR A 373 18.29 8.32 17.91
C TYR A 373 19.15 7.70 16.79
N GLU A 374 19.95 8.52 16.12
CA GLU A 374 20.78 8.04 15.01
C GLU A 374 21.79 6.99 15.48
N ASP A 375 21.96 5.94 14.67
CA ASP A 375 22.87 4.82 14.93
C ASP A 375 22.62 4.12 16.31
N SER A 376 21.43 4.27 16.88
CA SER A 376 21.07 3.67 18.17
C SER A 376 20.98 2.14 18.12
N ASP A 377 20.80 1.56 16.93
CA ASP A 377 20.81 0.12 16.74
C ASP A 377 22.23 -0.45 16.81
N ILE A 378 23.19 0.14 16.11
CA ILE A 378 24.57 -0.33 16.13
C ILE A 378 25.27 -0.01 17.47
N ASN A 379 24.96 1.13 18.08
CA ASN A 379 25.51 1.58 19.38
C ASN A 379 24.62 1.21 20.57
N TRP A 380 23.69 0.27 20.40
CA TRP A 380 22.64 0.01 21.39
C TRP A 380 23.19 -0.30 22.79
N LYS A 381 24.30 -1.03 22.90
CA LYS A 381 24.91 -1.43 24.20
C LYS A 381 25.26 -0.23 25.09
N GLU A 382 25.69 0.88 24.51
CA GLU A 382 26.04 2.10 25.26
C GLU A 382 24.79 2.85 25.74
N LEU A 383 23.72 2.75 24.96
CA LEU A 383 22.45 3.44 25.19
C LEU A 383 21.47 2.62 26.04
N ASP A 384 21.64 1.30 26.08
CA ASP A 384 20.72 0.35 26.71
C ASP A 384 20.54 0.56 28.22
N PRO A 385 21.56 0.90 29.02
CA PRO A 385 21.38 1.17 30.45
C PRO A 385 20.42 2.34 30.75
N LYS A 386 20.27 3.28 29.81
CA LYS A 386 19.40 4.45 29.97
C LYS A 386 18.06 4.30 29.26
N TYR A 387 18.07 3.81 28.02
CA TYR A 387 16.89 3.82 27.15
C TYR A 387 16.30 2.43 26.90
N HIS A 388 17.02 1.36 27.23
CA HIS A 388 16.59 -0.03 27.01
C HIS A 388 16.14 -0.33 25.56
N PHE A 389 16.87 0.23 24.59
CA PHE A 389 16.56 0.10 23.16
C PHE A 389 16.55 -1.35 22.67
N SER A 390 17.31 -2.26 23.29
CA SER A 390 17.22 -3.69 22.97
C SER A 390 15.81 -4.25 23.16
N CYS A 391 15.15 -3.89 24.27
CA CYS A 391 13.76 -4.30 24.51
C CYS A 391 12.83 -3.59 23.53
N GLN A 392 12.99 -2.29 23.34
CA GLN A 392 12.09 -1.49 22.50
C GLN A 392 12.09 -1.97 21.04
N PHE A 393 13.26 -2.10 20.40
CA PHE A 393 13.35 -2.48 18.99
C PHE A 393 12.86 -3.90 18.70
N LEU A 394 13.04 -4.82 19.65
CA LEU A 394 12.49 -6.17 19.52
C LEU A 394 10.98 -6.20 19.73
N ALA A 395 10.44 -5.41 20.67
CA ALA A 395 9.00 -5.26 20.86
C ALA A 395 8.33 -4.65 19.62
N ASP A 396 8.97 -3.65 19.00
CA ASP A 396 8.53 -3.05 17.74
C ASP A 396 8.52 -4.10 16.62
N THR A 397 9.64 -4.83 16.44
CA THR A 397 9.76 -5.87 15.42
C THR A 397 8.69 -6.97 15.59
N ILE A 398 8.43 -7.39 16.83
CA ILE A 398 7.38 -8.37 17.17
C ILE A 398 6.01 -7.83 16.77
N SER A 399 5.69 -6.60 17.20
CA SER A 399 4.35 -6.05 17.07
C SER A 399 4.01 -5.68 15.61
N MET A 400 4.97 -5.15 14.87
CA MET A 400 4.85 -4.88 13.42
C MET A 400 4.50 -6.13 12.61
N ASN A 401 5.01 -7.29 13.04
CA ASN A 401 4.75 -8.56 12.37
C ASN A 401 3.54 -9.31 12.92
N ALA A 402 3.17 -9.09 14.19
CA ALA A 402 2.03 -9.72 14.84
C ALA A 402 0.69 -9.11 14.40
N THR A 403 0.65 -7.81 14.14
CA THR A 403 -0.59 -7.10 13.77
C THR A 403 -1.21 -7.59 12.45
N ASP A 404 -2.52 -7.45 12.31
CA ASP A 404 -3.24 -7.72 11.06
C ASP A 404 -3.16 -6.53 10.09
N PHE A 405 -3.20 -5.31 10.62
CA PHE A 405 -2.95 -4.08 9.86
C PHE A 405 -2.24 -3.01 10.70
N VAL A 406 -1.55 -2.12 10.01
CA VAL A 406 -0.84 -0.96 10.59
C VAL A 406 -1.55 0.30 10.12
N ILE A 407 -1.80 1.21 11.06
CA ILE A 407 -2.31 2.55 10.76
C ILE A 407 -1.15 3.53 10.95
N ALA A 408 -0.76 4.16 9.85
CA ALA A 408 0.19 5.27 9.84
C ALA A 408 -0.56 6.58 9.57
N SER A 409 -0.01 7.70 10.05
CA SER A 409 -0.60 9.02 9.81
C SER A 409 -0.21 9.59 8.43
N THR A 410 0.95 9.19 7.90
CA THR A 410 1.51 9.68 6.63
C THR A 410 2.24 8.59 5.84
N TYR A 411 2.44 8.83 4.55
CA TYR A 411 3.35 8.05 3.71
C TYR A 411 4.79 8.10 4.23
N GLN A 412 5.21 9.29 4.68
CA GLN A 412 6.55 9.54 5.22
C GLN A 412 6.86 8.63 6.41
N GLU A 413 5.89 8.36 7.28
CA GLU A 413 6.04 7.44 8.40
C GLU A 413 6.42 6.02 7.92
N ILE A 414 5.85 5.56 6.81
CA ILE A 414 6.08 4.21 6.27
C ILE A 414 7.37 4.15 5.45
N ALA A 415 7.42 4.93 4.37
CA ALA A 415 8.46 4.86 3.34
C ALA A 415 9.21 6.18 3.14
N GLY A 416 9.00 7.18 4.00
CA GLY A 416 9.81 8.39 3.97
C GLY A 416 9.64 9.22 2.70
N SER A 417 10.70 9.92 2.33
CA SER A 417 10.77 10.74 1.13
C SER A 417 11.64 10.06 0.08
N LYS A 418 11.88 10.74 -1.04
CA LYS A 418 12.86 10.27 -2.03
C LYS A 418 14.26 10.15 -1.41
N ASP A 419 14.64 11.11 -0.57
CA ASP A 419 16.01 11.24 -0.10
C ASP A 419 16.23 10.61 1.28
N ARG A 420 15.20 10.51 2.12
CA ARG A 420 15.28 9.96 3.48
C ARG A 420 14.34 8.76 3.67
N PRO A 421 14.81 7.65 4.24
CA PRO A 421 13.97 6.48 4.50
C PRO A 421 12.89 6.76 5.55
N GLY A 422 11.78 6.03 5.45
CA GLY A 422 10.68 6.10 6.40
C GLY A 422 11.02 5.51 7.77
N GLN A 423 10.15 5.77 8.75
CA GLN A 423 10.32 5.23 10.10
C GLN A 423 10.23 3.70 10.09
N TYR A 424 9.17 3.15 9.51
CA TYR A 424 9.03 1.70 9.33
C TYR A 424 10.09 1.14 8.37
N GLU A 425 10.38 1.84 7.27
CA GLU A 425 11.41 1.41 6.31
C GLU A 425 12.77 1.18 6.97
N SER A 426 13.15 2.02 7.94
CA SER A 426 14.40 1.86 8.68
C SER A 426 14.47 0.56 9.50
N HIS A 427 13.35 -0.12 9.73
CA HIS A 427 13.26 -1.43 10.41
C HIS A 427 13.26 -2.60 9.40
N THR A 428 13.40 -2.34 8.10
CA THR A 428 13.49 -3.38 7.07
C THR A 428 14.69 -4.28 7.32
N ALA A 429 15.84 -3.69 7.60
CA ALA A 429 17.06 -4.40 7.95
C ALA A 429 17.92 -3.57 8.88
N PHE A 430 18.37 -4.17 9.99
CA PHE A 430 19.25 -3.55 10.96
C PHE A 430 19.93 -4.63 11.82
N THR A 431 20.89 -4.23 12.65
CA THR A 431 21.63 -5.17 13.49
C THR A 431 21.84 -4.59 14.88
N LEU A 432 21.80 -5.47 15.88
CA LEU A 432 22.13 -5.18 17.27
C LEU A 432 23.35 -6.05 17.61
N PRO A 433 24.59 -5.56 17.42
CA PRO A 433 25.80 -6.37 17.60
C PRO A 433 25.84 -7.00 18.98
N GLY A 434 26.08 -8.32 19.04
CA GLY A 434 26.04 -9.11 20.27
C GLY A 434 24.65 -9.62 20.70
N LEU A 435 23.59 -9.34 19.94
CA LEU A 435 22.23 -9.81 20.25
C LEU A 435 21.59 -10.55 19.05
N CYS A 436 21.31 -9.85 17.95
CA CYS A 436 20.73 -10.47 16.75
C CYS A 436 20.89 -9.59 15.52
N ARG A 437 20.78 -10.20 14.34
CA ARG A 437 20.76 -9.53 13.03
C ARG A 437 19.36 -9.62 12.43
N VAL A 438 18.73 -8.49 12.14
CA VAL A 438 17.40 -8.44 11.51
C VAL A 438 17.59 -8.22 10.01
N VAL A 439 17.53 -9.31 9.24
CA VAL A 439 17.78 -9.30 7.78
C VAL A 439 16.53 -8.89 7.00
N SER A 440 15.35 -9.24 7.51
CA SER A 440 14.07 -8.79 6.99
C SER A 440 13.08 -8.61 8.14
N GLY A 441 13.09 -7.43 8.75
CA GLY A 441 12.25 -7.07 9.90
C GLY A 441 10.83 -6.67 9.50
N ILE A 442 10.69 -5.86 8.44
CA ILE A 442 9.40 -5.44 7.91
C ILE A 442 9.51 -5.19 6.40
N ASN A 443 8.40 -5.28 5.68
CA ASN A 443 8.33 -4.90 4.28
C ASN A 443 7.33 -3.75 4.12
N VAL A 444 7.80 -2.58 3.67
CA VAL A 444 6.94 -1.39 3.47
C VAL A 444 5.87 -1.60 2.38
N PHE A 445 6.05 -2.61 1.53
CA PHE A 445 5.07 -3.03 0.52
C PHE A 445 4.05 -4.07 1.02
N ASP A 446 4.10 -4.42 2.30
CA ASP A 446 3.12 -5.32 2.90
C ASP A 446 1.73 -4.67 2.88
N PRO A 447 0.69 -5.36 2.37
CA PRO A 447 -0.65 -4.82 2.29
C PRO A 447 -1.30 -4.60 3.66
N LYS A 448 -0.63 -4.87 4.77
CA LYS A 448 -1.06 -4.45 6.12
C LYS A 448 -0.96 -2.94 6.34
N PHE A 449 -0.11 -2.23 5.61
CA PHE A 449 0.12 -0.80 5.83
C PHE A 449 -0.98 0.05 5.23
N ASN A 450 -1.61 0.88 6.06
CA ASN A 450 -2.64 1.82 5.67
C ASN A 450 -2.40 3.21 6.25
N ILE A 451 -2.57 4.23 5.42
CA ILE A 451 -2.55 5.62 5.87
C ILE A 451 -3.95 6.03 6.30
N ALA A 452 -4.15 6.37 7.56
CA ALA A 452 -5.35 7.03 8.05
C ALA A 452 -4.92 8.26 8.85
N ALA A 453 -4.96 9.42 8.19
CA ALA A 453 -4.50 10.65 8.80
C ALA A 453 -5.50 11.13 9.86
N PRO A 454 -5.05 11.52 11.06
CA PRO A 454 -5.93 12.10 12.08
C PRO A 454 -6.39 13.51 11.67
N GLY A 455 -7.39 14.02 12.40
CA GLY A 455 -7.88 15.39 12.26
C GLY A 455 -7.58 16.24 13.50
N ALA A 456 -8.25 17.38 13.59
CA ALA A 456 -8.39 18.15 14.82
C ALA A 456 -9.86 18.20 15.24
N ASP A 457 -10.15 18.32 16.53
CA ASP A 457 -11.53 18.45 17.03
C ASP A 457 -12.21 19.70 16.45
N GLN A 458 -13.18 19.50 15.55
CA GLN A 458 -13.88 20.58 14.85
C GLN A 458 -14.87 21.35 15.74
N SER A 459 -15.08 20.92 16.98
CA SER A 459 -15.76 21.73 18.00
C SER A 459 -14.84 22.80 18.60
N VAL A 460 -13.52 22.56 18.60
CA VAL A 460 -12.49 23.47 19.12
C VAL A 460 -11.90 24.31 17.98
N TYR A 461 -11.50 23.65 16.89
CA TYR A 461 -10.84 24.25 15.73
C TYR A 461 -11.79 24.29 14.54
N PHE A 462 -12.33 25.48 14.26
CA PHE A 462 -13.29 25.70 13.18
C PHE A 462 -13.00 27.03 12.48
N PRO A 463 -13.52 27.25 11.25
CA PRO A 463 -13.19 28.42 10.45
C PRO A 463 -13.45 29.75 11.16
N TYR A 464 -12.49 30.68 11.10
CA TYR A 464 -12.60 32.02 11.69
C TYR A 464 -13.80 32.83 11.18
N SER A 465 -14.30 32.49 9.98
CA SER A 465 -15.47 33.07 9.31
C SER A 465 -16.80 32.69 9.96
N ASN A 466 -16.87 31.61 10.76
CA ASN A 466 -18.08 31.23 11.47
C ASN A 466 -18.27 32.08 12.74
N LYS A 467 -18.76 33.31 12.56
CA LYS A 467 -18.91 34.30 13.63
C LYS A 467 -19.85 33.86 14.77
N GLN A 468 -20.84 33.01 14.49
CA GLN A 468 -21.79 32.52 15.50
C GLN A 468 -21.16 31.56 16.52
N LYS A 469 -20.12 30.82 16.14
CA LYS A 469 -19.42 29.88 17.03
C LYS A 469 -18.25 30.49 17.80
N ARG A 470 -17.89 31.75 17.53
CA ARG A 470 -16.71 32.42 18.13
C ARG A 470 -16.85 32.55 19.63
N LEU A 471 -15.77 32.29 20.35
CA LEU A 471 -15.74 32.33 21.81
C LEU A 471 -15.34 33.74 22.29
N THR A 472 -16.28 34.68 22.19
CA THR A 472 -16.04 36.11 22.50
C THR A 472 -15.65 36.37 23.95
N SER A 473 -15.97 35.46 24.87
CA SER A 473 -15.55 35.51 26.27
C SER A 473 -14.02 35.54 26.45
N PHE A 474 -13.27 34.98 25.51
CA PHE A 474 -11.80 34.97 25.56
C PHE A 474 -11.15 36.23 24.98
N TYR A 475 -11.91 37.15 24.37
CA TYR A 475 -11.33 38.30 23.67
C TYR A 475 -10.51 39.21 24.59
N PRO A 476 -10.97 39.57 25.81
CA PRO A 476 -10.16 40.39 26.72
C PRO A 476 -8.84 39.71 27.09
N ALA A 477 -8.87 38.40 27.36
CA ALA A 477 -7.67 37.64 27.70
C ALA A 477 -6.70 37.51 26.51
N ILE A 478 -7.21 37.29 25.29
CA ILE A 478 -6.38 37.21 24.08
C ILE A 478 -5.82 38.58 23.70
N GLU A 479 -6.59 39.65 23.86
CA GLU A 479 -6.13 41.02 23.59
C GLU A 479 -4.99 41.42 24.56
N GLU A 480 -5.14 41.08 25.84
CA GLU A 480 -4.07 41.23 26.83
C GLU A 480 -2.84 40.40 26.42
N LEU A 481 -3.04 39.11 26.11
CA LEU A 481 -1.98 38.19 25.75
C LEU A 481 -1.18 38.65 24.53
N LEU A 482 -1.83 39.21 23.51
CA LEU A 482 -1.19 39.65 22.27
C LEU A 482 -0.63 41.08 22.34
N PHE A 483 -1.32 42.01 23.00
CA PHE A 483 -1.10 43.45 22.81
C PHE A 483 -0.84 44.25 24.08
N SER A 484 -0.74 43.61 25.25
CA SER A 484 -0.24 44.27 26.46
C SER A 484 1.20 44.79 26.23
N LYS A 485 1.52 45.91 26.88
CA LYS A 485 2.86 46.52 26.80
C LYS A 485 3.78 46.08 27.93
N GLU A 486 3.22 45.46 28.96
CA GLU A 486 3.95 44.99 30.13
C GLU A 486 4.31 43.52 29.94
N ASP A 487 5.50 43.14 30.38
CA ASP A 487 5.92 41.75 30.46
C ASP A 487 5.25 41.10 31.69
N SER A 488 4.87 39.83 31.58
CA SER A 488 4.22 39.08 32.65
C SER A 488 4.78 37.66 32.77
N SER A 489 4.18 36.84 33.63
CA SER A 489 4.48 35.40 33.66
C SER A 489 3.96 34.64 32.42
N GLU A 490 3.04 35.23 31.65
CA GLU A 490 2.42 34.60 30.46
C GLU A 490 3.00 35.10 29.13
N HIS A 491 3.62 36.29 29.08
CA HIS A 491 4.15 36.88 27.85
C HIS A 491 5.35 37.81 28.08
N LEU A 492 6.21 37.92 27.07
CA LEU A 492 7.41 38.76 27.03
C LEU A 492 7.52 39.48 25.68
N GLY A 493 7.93 40.75 25.73
CA GLY A 493 7.98 41.63 24.56
C GLY A 493 6.61 42.24 24.26
N PHE A 494 6.52 43.13 23.28
CA PHE A 494 5.27 43.82 22.93
C PHE A 494 5.23 44.14 21.43
N LEU A 495 4.03 44.39 20.91
CA LEU A 495 3.79 44.76 19.52
C LEU A 495 3.44 46.25 19.44
N VAL A 496 4.27 47.04 18.75
CA VAL A 496 4.06 48.50 18.57
C VAL A 496 2.87 48.76 17.64
N ASP A 497 2.87 48.12 16.48
CA ASP A 497 1.83 48.31 15.47
C ASP A 497 0.83 47.17 15.51
N ARG A 498 -0.31 47.40 16.16
CA ARG A 498 -1.41 46.42 16.29
C ARG A 498 -2.12 46.12 14.98
N LYS A 499 -1.94 46.93 13.93
CA LYS A 499 -2.62 46.76 12.64
C LYS A 499 -1.88 45.82 11.69
N LYS A 500 -0.60 45.54 11.96
CA LYS A 500 0.16 44.60 11.15
C LYS A 500 -0.39 43.18 11.30
N PRO A 501 -0.45 42.40 10.21
CA PRO A 501 -0.72 40.97 10.29
C PRO A 501 0.30 40.27 11.19
N ILE A 502 -0.11 39.14 11.76
CA ILE A 502 0.73 38.36 12.67
C ILE A 502 1.21 37.07 11.99
N ILE A 503 2.53 36.85 11.99
CA ILE A 503 3.09 35.50 11.89
C ILE A 503 2.94 34.83 13.23
N PHE A 504 2.24 33.70 13.27
CA PHE A 504 2.00 32.93 14.48
C PHE A 504 2.70 31.58 14.41
N SER A 505 3.38 31.18 15.47
CA SER A 505 3.92 29.83 15.63
C SER A 505 3.66 29.34 17.05
N MET A 506 3.25 28.09 17.19
CA MET A 506 3.00 27.46 18.48
C MET A 506 3.56 26.04 18.47
N ALA A 507 4.51 25.77 19.35
CA ALA A 507 5.11 24.46 19.54
C ALA A 507 5.80 24.37 20.91
N ARG A 508 6.27 23.17 21.27
CA ARG A 508 7.27 23.02 22.34
C ARG A 508 8.57 23.71 21.92
N LEU A 509 9.32 24.19 22.91
CA LEU A 509 10.60 24.86 22.67
C LEU A 509 11.74 23.84 22.78
N ASP A 510 12.04 23.19 21.65
CA ASP A 510 13.14 22.24 21.51
C ASP A 510 13.90 22.49 20.19
N ILE A 511 15.08 21.88 20.05
CA ILE A 511 15.98 22.11 18.89
C ILE A 511 15.30 21.68 17.58
N VAL A 512 14.53 20.59 17.61
CA VAL A 512 13.89 20.02 16.42
C VAL A 512 12.75 20.91 15.94
N LYS A 513 11.96 21.51 16.85
CA LYS A 513 10.90 22.46 16.50
C LYS A 513 11.44 23.76 15.94
N ASN A 514 12.70 24.12 16.22
CA ASN A 514 13.43 25.20 15.55
C ASN A 514 12.71 26.55 15.56
N ILE A 515 12.01 26.84 16.66
CA ILE A 515 11.34 28.11 16.89
C ILE A 515 12.34 29.27 16.91
N THR A 516 13.52 29.05 17.50
CA THR A 516 14.62 30.03 17.46
C THR A 516 15.11 30.31 16.04
N GLY A 517 15.08 29.32 15.15
CA GLY A 517 15.38 29.50 13.73
C GLY A 517 14.43 30.49 13.07
N LEU A 518 13.12 30.35 13.28
CA LEU A 518 12.13 31.31 12.78
C LEU A 518 12.37 32.74 13.28
N VAL A 519 12.70 32.89 14.57
CA VAL A 519 13.04 34.21 15.15
C VAL A 519 14.28 34.79 14.48
N GLU A 520 15.29 33.97 14.20
CA GLU A 520 16.49 34.40 13.49
C GLU A 520 16.17 34.82 12.04
N TRP A 521 15.38 34.05 11.30
CA TRP A 521 14.99 34.35 9.91
C TRP A 521 14.21 35.67 9.85
N TYR A 522 13.25 35.86 10.76
CA TYR A 522 12.50 37.10 10.90
C TYR A 522 13.41 38.27 11.26
N GLY A 523 14.33 38.09 12.21
CA GLY A 523 15.24 39.14 12.65
C GLY A 523 16.19 39.66 11.56
N LYS A 524 16.70 38.75 10.72
CA LYS A 524 17.56 39.08 9.56
C LYS A 524 16.79 39.78 8.44
N ASN A 525 15.55 39.38 8.18
CA ASN A 525 14.78 39.87 7.03
C ASN A 525 14.01 41.17 7.35
N LYS A 526 14.66 42.32 7.09
CA LYS A 526 14.05 43.65 7.28
C LYS A 526 12.77 43.86 6.46
N ARG A 527 12.67 43.26 5.27
CA ARG A 527 11.48 43.33 4.41
C ARG A 527 10.30 42.69 5.13
N LEU A 528 10.49 41.50 5.67
CA LEU A 528 9.47 40.78 6.42
C LEU A 528 9.00 41.55 7.67
N ARG A 529 9.96 42.06 8.47
CA ARG A 529 9.67 42.86 9.68
C ARG A 529 8.84 44.12 9.43
N ASN A 530 9.00 44.73 8.26
CA ASN A 530 8.22 45.91 7.88
C ASN A 530 6.75 45.56 7.59
N LEU A 531 6.47 44.33 7.16
CA LEU A 531 5.14 43.89 6.74
C LEU A 531 4.30 43.35 7.90
N VAL A 532 4.91 42.59 8.82
CA VAL A 532 4.18 41.78 9.81
C VAL A 532 4.83 41.82 11.20
N ASN A 533 4.08 41.42 12.22
CA ASN A 533 4.57 41.15 13.57
C ASN A 533 4.86 39.65 13.75
N LEU A 534 5.72 39.29 14.69
CA LEU A 534 6.00 37.90 15.05
C LEU A 534 5.42 37.55 16.44
N VAL A 535 4.61 36.51 16.51
CA VAL A 535 4.08 35.95 17.77
C VAL A 535 4.48 34.48 17.86
N VAL A 536 5.16 34.13 18.94
CA VAL A 536 5.65 32.77 19.19
C VAL A 536 5.11 32.29 20.53
N VAL A 537 4.53 31.10 20.56
CA VAL A 537 4.05 30.44 21.77
C VAL A 537 4.90 29.19 22.02
N GLY A 538 5.56 29.12 23.18
CA GLY A 538 6.32 27.93 23.55
C GLY A 538 7.34 28.15 24.66
N GLY A 539 7.45 27.14 25.53
CA GLY A 539 8.43 27.07 26.60
C GLY A 539 8.28 28.11 27.72
N PHE A 540 9.26 28.12 28.61
CA PHE A 540 9.39 29.12 29.68
C PHE A 540 10.26 30.30 29.25
N PHE A 541 10.13 31.45 29.91
CA PHE A 541 11.00 32.60 29.66
C PHE A 541 12.33 32.53 30.41
N ASP A 542 12.34 31.84 31.56
CA ASP A 542 13.50 31.73 32.44
C ASP A 542 14.06 30.30 32.36
N PRO A 543 15.36 30.14 32.00
CA PRO A 543 16.01 28.83 31.99
C PRO A 543 15.91 28.07 33.32
N SER A 544 15.83 28.77 34.45
CA SER A 544 15.78 28.13 35.78
C SER A 544 14.49 27.34 36.04
N LYS A 545 13.42 27.62 35.28
CA LYS A 545 12.11 26.97 35.42
C LYS A 545 12.01 25.66 34.64
N SER A 546 12.89 25.45 33.67
CA SER A 546 12.94 24.20 32.91
C SER A 546 13.91 23.20 33.54
N LYS A 547 13.54 21.92 33.49
CA LYS A 547 14.44 20.80 33.82
C LYS A 547 15.04 20.17 32.57
N ASP A 548 14.58 20.57 31.39
CA ASP A 548 15.00 20.03 30.10
C ASP A 548 16.19 20.82 29.54
N ARG A 549 17.24 20.10 29.13
CA ARG A 549 18.49 20.73 28.70
C ARG A 549 18.37 21.42 27.34
N GLU A 550 17.55 20.89 26.43
CA GLU A 550 17.33 21.48 25.12
C GLU A 550 16.51 22.76 25.24
N GLU A 551 15.44 22.72 26.02
CA GLU A 551 14.60 23.89 26.30
C GLU A 551 15.42 25.00 26.97
N ILE A 552 16.26 24.68 27.98
CA ILE A 552 17.18 25.65 28.60
C ILE A 552 18.09 26.32 27.56
N ALA A 553 18.63 25.56 26.62
CA ALA A 553 19.52 26.08 25.58
C ALA A 553 18.76 26.98 24.59
N GLU A 554 17.58 26.57 24.16
CA GLU A 554 16.72 27.32 23.25
C GLU A 554 16.18 28.61 23.90
N ILE A 555 15.85 28.60 25.20
CA ILE A 555 15.49 29.81 25.96
C ILE A 555 16.62 30.85 25.92
N LYS A 556 17.86 30.44 26.20
CA LYS A 556 19.03 31.33 26.15
C LYS A 556 19.24 31.89 24.75
N LYS A 557 19.05 31.05 23.73
CA LYS A 557 19.15 31.44 22.33
C LYS A 557 18.05 32.43 21.92
N MET A 558 16.80 32.24 22.37
CA MET A 558 15.69 33.16 22.15
C MET A 558 16.03 34.57 22.66
N HIS A 559 16.48 34.70 23.92
CA HIS A 559 16.90 35.99 24.49
C HIS A 559 18.02 36.64 23.68
N THR A 560 19.05 35.86 23.34
CA THR A 560 20.19 36.33 22.54
C THR A 560 19.74 36.87 21.18
N LEU A 561 18.80 36.20 20.50
CA LEU A 561 18.28 36.63 19.19
C LEU A 561 17.42 37.89 19.29
N ILE A 562 16.58 37.99 20.32
CA ILE A 562 15.74 39.17 20.58
C ILE A 562 16.60 40.41 20.78
N GLU A 563 17.69 40.30 21.55
CA GLU A 563 18.64 41.38 21.78
C GLU A 563 19.46 41.70 20.51
N LYS A 564 20.07 40.67 19.90
CA LYS A 564 20.93 40.81 18.70
C LYS A 564 20.23 41.52 17.54
N TYR A 565 18.96 41.20 17.28
CA TYR A 565 18.20 41.78 16.16
C TYR A 565 17.26 42.93 16.58
N GLN A 566 17.30 43.35 17.84
CA GLN A 566 16.48 44.42 18.42
C GLN A 566 14.99 44.21 18.09
N LEU A 567 14.45 43.06 18.53
CA LEU A 567 13.09 42.63 18.14
C LEU A 567 11.98 43.19 19.03
N ARG A 568 12.31 43.82 20.17
CA ARG A 568 11.31 44.46 21.03
C ARG A 568 10.48 45.47 20.24
N GLY A 569 9.16 45.40 20.39
CA GLY A 569 8.19 46.18 19.61
C GLY A 569 7.68 45.49 18.34
N GLN A 570 8.30 44.37 17.92
CA GLN A 570 7.96 43.60 16.72
C GLN A 570 7.78 42.10 16.99
N ILE A 571 8.08 41.64 18.21
CA ILE A 571 7.95 40.26 18.66
C ILE A 571 7.13 40.19 19.95
N ARG A 572 6.31 39.15 20.07
CA ARG A 572 5.63 38.73 21.29
C ARG A 572 5.93 37.26 21.53
N TRP A 573 6.57 36.94 22.65
CA TRP A 573 6.82 35.57 23.09
C TRP A 573 5.87 35.21 24.22
N ILE A 574 5.06 34.18 24.03
CA ILE A 574 4.00 33.73 24.94
C ILE A 574 4.40 32.37 25.53
N ALA A 575 4.13 32.18 26.81
CA ALA A 575 4.39 30.93 27.52
C ALA A 575 3.48 29.80 27.00
N ALA A 576 3.88 28.55 27.22
CA ALA A 576 3.10 27.38 26.80
C ALA A 576 1.62 27.47 27.22
N GLN A 577 0.71 27.18 26.29
CA GLN A 577 -0.74 27.31 26.50
C GLN A 577 -1.38 25.93 26.64
N THR A 578 -2.13 25.71 27.72
CA THR A 578 -2.74 24.40 28.04
C THR A 578 -4.24 24.31 27.73
N ASP A 579 -4.96 25.44 27.65
CA ASP A 579 -6.39 25.46 27.32
C ASP A 579 -6.62 25.42 25.80
N ARG A 580 -7.08 24.26 25.31
CA ARG A 580 -7.40 24.04 23.89
C ARG A 580 -8.46 24.99 23.34
N ASN A 581 -9.45 25.41 24.13
CA ASN A 581 -10.52 26.30 23.66
C ASN A 581 -9.99 27.72 23.44
N ARG A 582 -9.17 28.20 24.39
CA ARG A 582 -8.44 29.47 24.26
C ARG A 582 -7.51 29.43 23.05
N ASN A 583 -6.79 28.33 22.84
CA ASN A 583 -5.90 28.13 21.69
C ASN A 583 -6.66 28.17 20.35
N GLY A 584 -7.80 27.48 20.26
CA GLY A 584 -8.65 27.52 19.06
C GLY A 584 -9.10 28.95 18.73
N GLU A 585 -9.48 29.74 19.74
CA GLU A 585 -9.87 31.13 19.54
C GLU A 585 -8.68 32.03 19.20
N LEU A 586 -7.50 31.78 19.79
CA LEU A 586 -6.26 32.46 19.43
C LEU A 586 -5.94 32.31 17.94
N TYR A 587 -5.96 31.09 17.39
CA TYR A 587 -5.78 30.85 15.95
C TYR A 587 -6.75 31.68 15.09
N ARG A 588 -8.03 31.76 15.48
CA ARG A 588 -9.04 32.55 14.77
C ARG A 588 -8.82 34.06 14.89
N CYS A 589 -8.37 34.55 16.04
CA CYS A 589 -7.98 35.94 16.23
C CYS A 589 -6.78 36.31 15.36
N ILE A 590 -5.79 35.41 15.21
CA ILE A 590 -4.68 35.63 14.26
C ILE A 590 -5.21 35.69 12.82
N ALA A 591 -6.14 34.82 12.44
CA ALA A 591 -6.77 34.86 11.12
C ALA A 591 -7.53 36.18 10.86
N ASP A 592 -8.18 36.76 11.88
CA ASP A 592 -8.82 38.08 11.77
C ASP A 592 -7.80 39.20 11.46
N THR A 593 -6.54 39.07 11.88
CA THR A 593 -5.45 39.99 11.49
C THR A 593 -4.92 39.79 10.07
N ARG A 594 -5.48 38.85 9.31
CA ARG A 594 -4.93 38.37 8.03
C ARG A 594 -3.49 37.85 8.16
N GLY A 595 -3.19 37.24 9.30
CA GLY A 595 -1.90 36.63 9.61
C GLY A 595 -1.63 35.31 8.87
N ALA A 596 -0.57 34.61 9.26
CA ALA A 596 -0.24 33.28 8.77
C ALA A 596 0.36 32.41 9.89
N PHE A 597 0.17 31.10 9.81
CA PHE A 597 0.87 30.14 10.68
C PHE A 597 2.19 29.71 10.07
N VAL A 598 3.24 29.59 10.87
CA VAL A 598 4.54 29.08 10.43
C VAL A 598 5.00 27.94 11.33
N GLN A 599 5.33 26.79 10.73
CA GLN A 599 5.93 25.64 11.40
C GLN A 599 7.36 25.40 10.89
N PRO A 600 8.40 25.90 11.59
CA PRO A 600 9.77 25.96 11.09
C PRO A 600 10.63 24.73 11.45
N ALA A 601 10.02 23.63 11.90
CA ALA A 601 10.72 22.47 12.43
C ALA A 601 11.75 21.90 11.43
N LEU A 602 12.93 21.50 11.94
CA LEU A 602 13.96 20.78 11.17
C LEU A 602 13.41 19.46 10.63
N TYR A 603 12.53 18.82 11.39
CA TYR A 603 11.73 17.68 10.98
C TYR A 603 10.44 17.64 11.80
N GLU A 604 9.31 17.39 11.15
CA GLU A 604 8.02 17.23 11.82
C GLU A 604 7.37 15.91 11.41
N ALA A 605 7.15 14.99 12.35
CA ALA A 605 6.64 13.66 12.02
C ALA A 605 5.23 13.70 11.40
N PHE A 606 4.37 14.60 11.90
CA PHE A 606 3.03 14.81 11.36
C PHE A 606 2.67 16.30 11.33
N GLY A 607 2.57 16.94 12.49
CA GLY A 607 2.26 18.37 12.62
C GLY A 607 0.78 18.66 12.85
N LEU A 608 0.22 18.26 14.00
CA LEU A 608 -1.17 18.58 14.37
C LEU A 608 -1.45 20.09 14.33
N THR A 609 -0.49 20.92 14.73
CA THR A 609 -0.61 22.39 14.72
C THR A 609 -0.81 22.97 13.32
N VAL A 610 -0.32 22.28 12.28
CA VAL A 610 -0.58 22.64 10.87
C VAL A 610 -2.07 22.42 10.53
N ILE A 611 -2.63 21.29 10.97
CA ILE A 611 -4.05 20.96 10.76
C ILE A 611 -4.96 21.87 11.61
N GLU A 612 -4.58 22.19 12.83
CA GLU A 612 -5.29 23.12 13.71
C GLU A 612 -5.37 24.52 13.07
N ALA A 613 -4.24 25.04 12.57
CA ALA A 613 -4.18 26.31 11.86
C ALA A 613 -5.05 26.32 10.59
N MET A 614 -4.92 25.28 9.75
CA MET A 614 -5.69 25.16 8.52
C MET A 614 -7.20 25.01 8.79
N ASN A 615 -7.61 24.25 9.83
CA ASN A 615 -9.02 24.16 10.28
C ASN A 615 -9.60 25.50 10.70
N CYS A 616 -8.77 26.39 11.26
CA CYS A 616 -9.18 27.73 11.62
C CYS A 616 -9.23 28.69 10.41
N GLY A 617 -8.80 28.23 9.24
CA GLY A 617 -8.70 29.03 8.01
C GLY A 617 -7.49 29.95 7.97
N LEU A 618 -6.45 29.66 8.75
CA LEU A 618 -5.20 30.43 8.75
C LEU A 618 -4.26 29.86 7.66
N PRO A 619 -3.81 30.67 6.67
CA PRO A 619 -2.80 30.23 5.71
C PRO A 619 -1.52 29.78 6.40
N THR A 620 -0.96 28.65 5.95
CA THR A 620 0.13 27.97 6.66
C THR A 620 1.38 27.80 5.81
N PHE A 621 2.52 28.09 6.41
CA PHE A 621 3.86 27.74 5.94
C PHE A 621 4.40 26.63 6.84
N ALA A 622 4.79 25.49 6.29
CA ALA A 622 5.33 24.39 7.09
C ALA A 622 6.58 23.79 6.45
N THR A 623 7.42 23.21 7.30
CA THR A 623 8.62 22.49 6.87
C THR A 623 8.33 21.47 5.77
N ASN A 624 9.19 21.39 4.77
CA ASN A 624 9.17 20.33 3.76
C ASN A 624 9.78 19.01 4.26
N GLN A 625 10.23 18.97 5.52
CA GLN A 625 10.84 17.80 6.14
C GLN A 625 9.83 17.09 7.05
N GLY A 626 9.25 16.00 6.55
CA GLY A 626 8.36 15.14 7.33
C GLY A 626 6.89 15.17 6.89
N GLY A 627 5.97 14.96 7.83
CA GLY A 627 4.52 14.88 7.58
C GLY A 627 3.87 16.14 6.98
N PRO A 628 4.26 17.38 7.34
CA PRO A 628 3.66 18.56 6.75
C PRO A 628 3.82 18.66 5.23
N ALA A 629 4.87 18.04 4.66
CA ALA A 629 5.10 17.97 3.22
C ALA A 629 3.99 17.20 2.47
N GLU A 630 3.23 16.36 3.16
CA GLU A 630 2.06 15.64 2.64
C GLU A 630 0.75 16.37 2.97
N ILE A 631 0.68 17.06 4.11
CA ILE A 631 -0.51 17.82 4.54
C ILE A 631 -0.77 18.97 3.57
N ILE A 632 0.28 19.75 3.27
CA ILE A 632 0.21 20.92 2.40
C ILE A 632 0.49 20.53 0.95
N VAL A 633 -0.28 21.11 0.04
CA VAL A 633 0.03 21.12 -1.39
C VAL A 633 0.62 22.50 -1.67
N ASP A 634 1.94 22.54 -1.88
CA ASP A 634 2.71 23.78 -2.04
C ASP A 634 2.12 24.69 -3.12
N GLY A 635 1.90 25.96 -2.78
CA GLY A 635 1.30 26.95 -3.66
C GLY A 635 -0.21 26.78 -3.91
N VAL A 636 -0.87 25.81 -3.28
CA VAL A 636 -2.31 25.57 -3.41
C VAL A 636 -3.03 25.71 -2.07
N SER A 637 -2.76 24.84 -1.10
CA SER A 637 -3.40 24.84 0.23
C SER A 637 -2.54 25.47 1.33
N GLY A 638 -1.31 25.84 1.00
CA GLY A 638 -0.31 26.43 1.88
C GLY A 638 1.04 26.48 1.18
N PHE A 639 2.13 26.64 1.94
CA PHE A 639 3.49 26.71 1.40
C PHE A 639 4.46 25.82 2.16
N HIS A 640 5.40 25.24 1.43
CA HIS A 640 6.55 24.55 1.97
C HIS A 640 7.72 25.50 2.20
N ILE A 641 8.41 25.35 3.33
CA ILE A 641 9.66 26.04 3.66
C ILE A 641 10.76 25.03 3.96
N ASP A 642 11.99 25.29 3.50
CA ASP A 642 13.15 24.47 3.87
C ASP A 642 13.78 25.03 5.15
N PRO A 643 13.78 24.29 6.27
CA PRO A 643 14.34 24.77 7.52
C PRO A 643 15.86 24.95 7.48
N ASN A 644 16.54 24.39 6.47
CA ASN A 644 17.98 24.59 6.26
C ASN A 644 18.30 25.86 5.45
N ASN A 645 17.28 26.51 4.86
CA ASN A 645 17.43 27.73 4.07
C ASN A 645 16.49 28.84 4.56
N GLY A 646 16.84 29.43 5.71
CA GLY A 646 16.05 30.49 6.34
C GLY A 646 15.85 31.76 5.51
N ASP A 647 16.77 32.07 4.60
CA ASP A 647 16.65 33.22 3.71
C ASP A 647 15.58 32.97 2.64
N GLU A 648 15.54 31.78 2.04
CA GLU A 648 14.47 31.37 1.12
C GLU A 648 13.11 31.32 1.83
N ALA A 649 13.07 30.69 3.02
CA ALA A 649 11.86 30.61 3.83
C ALA A 649 11.30 32.00 4.19
N SER A 650 12.13 32.90 4.73
CA SER A 650 11.67 34.26 5.11
C SER A 650 11.26 35.10 3.91
N ASN A 651 11.92 34.95 2.76
CA ASN A 651 11.53 35.65 1.53
C ASN A 651 10.20 35.15 0.99
N LYS A 652 9.95 33.83 0.99
CA LYS A 652 8.67 33.27 0.59
C LYS A 652 7.51 33.77 1.46
N ILE A 653 7.74 33.90 2.76
CA ILE A 653 6.74 34.48 3.69
C ILE A 653 6.53 35.97 3.37
N ALA A 654 7.59 36.74 3.13
CA ALA A 654 7.48 38.15 2.78
C ALA A 654 6.70 38.35 1.47
N ASP A 655 6.99 37.57 0.43
CA ASP A 655 6.31 37.62 -0.86
C ASP A 655 4.80 37.36 -0.71
N PHE A 656 4.41 36.42 0.17
CA PHE A 656 3.00 36.16 0.47
C PHE A 656 2.29 37.37 1.07
N PHE A 657 2.91 38.06 2.03
CA PHE A 657 2.31 39.24 2.65
C PHE A 657 2.30 40.45 1.71
N GLU A 658 3.30 40.60 0.83
CA GLU A 658 3.29 41.64 -0.22
C GLU A 658 2.16 41.41 -1.23
N ASN A 659 1.99 40.16 -1.68
CA ASN A 659 0.90 39.78 -2.57
C ASN A 659 -0.47 39.92 -1.89
N SER A 660 -0.58 39.59 -0.61
CA SER A 660 -1.82 39.77 0.16
C SER A 660 -2.17 41.25 0.39
N LYS A 661 -1.16 42.12 0.42
CA LYS A 661 -1.36 43.57 0.53
C LYS A 661 -1.81 44.19 -0.80
N THR A 662 -1.36 43.64 -1.92
CA THR A 662 -1.74 44.10 -3.27
C THR A 662 -3.08 43.54 -3.72
N ASP A 663 -3.37 42.28 -3.41
CA ASP A 663 -4.65 41.60 -3.66
C ASP A 663 -5.19 40.98 -2.36
N ALA A 664 -6.21 41.61 -1.79
CA ALA A 664 -6.87 41.12 -0.57
C ALA A 664 -7.51 39.73 -0.75
N ALA A 665 -7.88 39.34 -1.98
CA ALA A 665 -8.44 38.03 -2.26
C ALA A 665 -7.37 36.92 -2.27
N TYR A 666 -6.09 37.28 -2.41
CA TYR A 666 -4.97 36.34 -2.41
C TYR A 666 -4.92 35.54 -1.10
N TRP A 667 -5.03 36.22 0.04
CA TRP A 667 -5.06 35.56 1.36
C TRP A 667 -6.28 34.62 1.50
N ASP A 668 -7.46 35.09 1.06
CA ASP A 668 -8.71 34.31 1.15
C ASP A 668 -8.66 33.04 0.29
N ARG A 669 -7.94 33.06 -0.83
CA ARG A 669 -7.74 31.88 -1.69
C ARG A 669 -7.02 30.77 -0.92
N PHE A 670 -5.90 31.09 -0.25
CA PHE A 670 -5.15 30.10 0.53
C PHE A 670 -5.91 29.65 1.78
N SER A 671 -6.63 30.55 2.44
CA SER A 671 -7.51 30.21 3.57
C SER A 671 -8.57 29.18 3.17
N LYS A 672 -9.29 29.42 2.07
CA LYS A 672 -10.32 28.50 1.54
C LYS A 672 -9.73 27.18 1.06
N ALA A 673 -8.61 27.22 0.33
CA ALA A 673 -7.95 26.01 -0.16
C ALA A 673 -7.39 25.15 0.99
N GLY A 674 -6.86 25.78 2.05
CA GLY A 674 -6.44 25.11 3.28
C GLY A 674 -7.62 24.40 3.97
N LEU A 675 -8.74 25.08 4.13
CA LEU A 675 -9.97 24.49 4.67
C LEU A 675 -10.48 23.30 3.85
N GLN A 676 -10.53 23.45 2.52
CA GLN A 676 -10.94 22.39 1.62
C GLN A 676 -10.04 21.15 1.77
N ARG A 677 -8.71 21.35 1.80
CA ARG A 677 -7.74 20.27 2.02
C ARG A 677 -8.00 19.51 3.32
N ILE A 678 -8.34 20.22 4.40
CA ILE A 678 -8.64 19.56 5.67
C ILE A 678 -9.93 18.75 5.59
N TYR A 679 -11.03 19.32 5.07
CA TYR A 679 -12.30 18.60 4.97
C TYR A 679 -12.24 17.36 4.08
N GLU A 680 -11.37 17.36 3.07
CA GLU A 680 -11.19 16.23 2.15
C GLU A 680 -10.30 15.12 2.71
N CYS A 681 -9.37 15.43 3.62
CA CYS A 681 -8.28 14.50 3.98
C CYS A 681 -8.03 14.30 5.48
N TYR A 682 -8.26 15.31 6.33
CA TYR A 682 -7.75 15.36 7.70
C TYR A 682 -8.86 15.65 8.71
N THR A 683 -9.86 14.76 8.77
CA THR A 683 -10.94 14.84 9.77
C THR A 683 -11.07 13.52 10.53
N TRP A 684 -11.43 13.62 11.81
CA TRP A 684 -11.67 12.44 12.65
C TRP A 684 -12.83 11.57 12.15
N LYS A 685 -13.79 12.15 11.42
CA LYS A 685 -14.86 11.39 10.75
C LYS A 685 -14.33 10.48 9.65
N ILE A 686 -13.48 11.01 8.76
CA ILE A 686 -12.83 10.21 7.70
C ILE A 686 -11.96 9.12 8.34
N TYR A 687 -11.20 9.49 9.37
CA TYR A 687 -10.37 8.55 10.12
C TYR A 687 -11.19 7.38 10.69
N ALA A 688 -12.23 7.66 11.49
CA ALA A 688 -13.05 6.64 12.14
C ALA A 688 -13.71 5.70 11.13
N ASN A 689 -14.26 6.26 10.04
CA ASN A 689 -14.86 5.47 8.98
C ASN A 689 -13.85 4.52 8.33
N LYS A 690 -12.63 5.02 8.02
CA LYS A 690 -11.57 4.24 7.39
C LYS A 690 -11.08 3.12 8.31
N VAL A 691 -10.81 3.41 9.59
CA VAL A 691 -10.31 2.42 10.56
C VAL A 691 -11.33 1.31 10.83
N LEU A 692 -12.62 1.64 10.96
CA LEU A 692 -13.67 0.64 11.15
C LEU A 692 -13.86 -0.23 9.90
N ASN A 693 -13.76 0.35 8.69
CA ASN A 693 -13.75 -0.42 7.45
C ASN A 693 -12.55 -1.35 7.33
N MET A 694 -11.35 -0.87 7.73
CA MET A 694 -10.16 -1.71 7.83
C MET A 694 -10.41 -2.87 8.79
N GLY A 695 -10.89 -2.62 10.02
CA GLY A 695 -11.17 -3.68 10.99
C GLY A 695 -12.10 -4.77 10.43
N SER A 696 -13.16 -4.38 9.72
CA SER A 696 -14.09 -5.30 9.08
C SER A 696 -13.42 -6.13 7.97
N THR A 697 -12.70 -5.45 7.06
CA THR A 697 -12.06 -6.08 5.90
C THR A 697 -10.89 -6.98 6.30
N TYR A 698 -10.03 -6.54 7.21
CA TYR A 698 -8.89 -7.32 7.70
C TYR A 698 -9.33 -8.51 8.55
N THR A 699 -10.49 -8.45 9.21
CA THR A 699 -11.06 -9.61 9.91
C THR A 699 -11.38 -10.74 8.92
N PHE A 700 -12.02 -10.42 7.79
CA PHE A 700 -12.26 -11.41 6.73
C PHE A 700 -10.96 -11.87 6.07
N TRP A 701 -10.05 -10.95 5.75
CA TRP A 701 -8.72 -11.26 5.19
C TRP A 701 -7.93 -12.24 6.07
N ARG A 702 -8.00 -12.06 7.40
CA ARG A 702 -7.35 -12.92 8.38
C ARG A 702 -7.91 -14.34 8.34
N GLN A 703 -9.20 -14.52 8.13
CA GLN A 703 -9.79 -15.85 7.96
C GLN A 703 -9.33 -16.53 6.67
N LEU A 704 -9.23 -15.77 5.57
CA LEU A 704 -8.75 -16.27 4.28
C LEU A 704 -7.27 -16.71 4.29
N ASN A 705 -6.45 -16.19 5.21
CA ASN A 705 -5.01 -16.47 5.28
C ASN A 705 -4.58 -17.08 6.62
N LYS A 706 -5.47 -17.90 7.22
CA LYS A 706 -5.28 -18.50 8.55
C LYS A 706 -3.98 -19.29 8.70
N GLU A 707 -3.56 -20.03 7.67
CA GLU A 707 -2.35 -20.87 7.72
C GLU A 707 -1.07 -20.03 7.85
N GLN A 708 -0.90 -19.00 7.00
CA GLN A 708 0.23 -18.08 7.08
C GLN A 708 0.23 -17.35 8.44
N LYS A 709 -0.94 -16.92 8.92
CA LYS A 709 -1.05 -16.27 10.24
C LYS A 709 -0.56 -17.19 11.35
N GLN A 710 -0.95 -18.46 11.35
CA GLN A 710 -0.50 -19.43 12.35
C GLN A 710 1.02 -19.66 12.30
N ALA A 711 1.61 -19.80 11.11
CA ALA A 711 3.06 -19.93 10.96
C ALA A 711 3.80 -18.71 11.52
N LYS A 712 3.35 -17.50 11.16
CA LYS A 712 3.92 -16.23 11.65
C LYS A 712 3.79 -16.11 13.17
N GLN A 713 2.64 -16.49 13.73
CA GLN A 713 2.43 -16.49 15.18
C GLN A 713 3.39 -17.43 15.92
N ARG A 714 3.70 -18.61 15.39
CA ARG A 714 4.67 -19.52 16.03
C ARG A 714 6.08 -18.94 16.05
N TYR A 715 6.50 -18.33 14.95
CA TYR A 715 7.80 -17.67 14.88
C TYR A 715 7.90 -16.51 15.86
N ILE A 716 6.86 -15.68 15.93
CA ILE A 716 6.78 -14.57 16.89
C ILE A 716 6.77 -15.07 18.33
N GLN A 717 6.03 -16.15 18.64
CA GLN A 717 6.00 -16.74 19.98
C GLN A 717 7.38 -17.26 20.40
N MET A 718 8.12 -17.90 19.49
CA MET A 718 9.48 -18.34 19.74
C MET A 718 10.39 -17.15 20.02
N PHE A 719 10.35 -16.13 19.15
CA PHE A 719 11.16 -14.93 19.28
C PHE A 719 10.87 -14.16 20.58
N PHE A 720 9.59 -13.99 20.92
CA PHE A 720 9.16 -13.36 22.17
C PHE A 720 9.66 -14.13 23.41
N ASN A 721 9.46 -15.45 23.45
CA ASN A 721 9.77 -16.23 24.65
C ASN A 721 11.27 -16.46 24.85
N LEU A 722 12.05 -16.62 23.78
CA LEU A 722 13.46 -16.97 23.86
C LEU A 722 14.38 -15.74 23.85
N GLN A 723 13.99 -14.65 23.17
CA GLN A 723 14.80 -13.43 23.09
C GLN A 723 14.23 -12.33 23.99
N TYR A 724 13.06 -11.81 23.65
CA TYR A 724 12.50 -10.62 24.32
C TYR A 724 12.32 -10.83 25.84
N ARG A 725 11.70 -11.93 26.28
CA ARG A 725 11.49 -12.20 27.72
C ARG A 725 12.77 -12.33 28.53
N ASN A 726 13.89 -12.74 27.91
CA ASN A 726 15.17 -12.83 28.61
C ASN A 726 15.82 -11.47 28.78
N LEU A 727 15.66 -10.57 27.80
CA LEU A 727 16.15 -9.19 27.91
C LEU A 727 15.39 -8.39 28.97
N VAL A 728 14.07 -8.52 29.02
CA VAL A 728 13.24 -7.80 29.99
C VAL A 728 13.62 -8.11 31.44
N LYS A 729 14.13 -9.32 31.75
CA LYS A 729 14.60 -9.67 33.10
C LYS A 729 15.77 -8.81 33.58
N ASN A 730 16.51 -8.19 32.65
CA ASN A 730 17.64 -7.33 32.96
C ASN A 730 17.23 -5.86 33.15
N VAL A 731 15.98 -5.50 32.85
CA VAL A 731 15.46 -4.15 33.08
C VAL A 731 15.18 -3.98 34.57
N PRO A 732 15.78 -3.00 35.26
CA PRO A 732 15.55 -2.78 36.69
C PRO A 732 14.07 -2.47 36.99
N VAL A 733 13.48 -3.21 37.92
CA VAL A 733 12.13 -2.90 38.43
C VAL A 733 12.26 -1.78 39.48
N PRO A 734 11.50 -0.67 39.37
CA PRO A 734 11.43 0.33 40.42
C PRO A 734 11.02 -0.33 41.74
N ARG A 735 11.78 -0.08 42.82
CA ARG A 735 11.36 -0.49 44.16
C ARG A 735 10.45 0.60 44.71
N ASP A 736 9.19 0.28 44.94
CA ASP A 736 8.32 1.15 45.72
C ASP A 736 8.86 1.20 47.16
N GLU A 737 8.93 2.41 47.74
CA GLU A 737 9.08 2.54 49.19
C GLU A 737 7.89 1.84 49.88
N PRO A 738 8.10 1.15 51.01
CA PRO A 738 7.09 0.28 51.57
C PRO A 738 5.90 1.07 52.13
N GLU A 739 4.78 1.07 51.40
CA GLU A 739 3.48 1.37 51.97
C GLU A 739 3.07 0.26 52.97
N GLN A 740 2.47 0.71 54.08
CA GLN A 740 2.13 -0.11 55.24
C GLN A 740 1.15 -1.27 54.90
N PRO A 741 1.27 -2.42 55.59
CA PRO A 741 0.52 -3.62 55.25
C PRO A 741 -0.95 -3.51 55.64
N GLN A 742 -1.84 -3.56 54.64
CA GLN A 742 -3.23 -3.98 54.85
C GLN A 742 -3.39 -5.47 54.52
N THR A 743 -4.15 -6.12 55.39
CA THR A 743 -4.29 -7.56 55.63
C THR A 743 -4.63 -8.40 54.40
N THR A 744 -3.85 -9.46 54.20
CA THR A 744 -4.04 -10.49 53.16
C THR A 744 -5.17 -11.47 53.52
N SER A 745 -6.05 -11.77 52.56
CA SER A 745 -6.99 -12.89 52.64
C SER A 745 -6.51 -14.09 51.80
N ARG A 746 -6.81 -15.29 52.31
CA ARG A 746 -6.11 -16.58 52.10
C ARG A 746 -6.41 -17.34 50.80
N HIS A 747 -6.80 -16.70 49.69
CA HIS A 747 -7.28 -17.43 48.50
C HIS A 747 -6.24 -17.83 47.44
N HIS A 748 -4.97 -17.45 47.57
CA HIS A 748 -4.00 -17.60 46.47
C HIS A 748 -3.29 -18.96 46.32
N LYS A 749 -3.52 -19.96 47.20
CA LYS A 749 -2.77 -21.23 47.15
C LYS A 749 -3.47 -22.39 46.41
N ALA A 750 -4.74 -22.26 46.03
CA ALA A 750 -5.46 -23.34 45.34
C ALA A 750 -5.39 -23.26 43.80
N LEU A 751 -5.12 -22.09 43.22
CA LEU A 751 -5.20 -21.90 41.75
C LEU A 751 -3.96 -22.40 40.99
N THR A 752 -2.80 -22.44 41.64
CA THR A 752 -1.52 -22.77 41.00
C THR A 752 -1.36 -24.26 40.70
N VAL A 753 -2.11 -25.14 41.37
CA VAL A 753 -2.07 -26.60 41.15
C VAL A 753 -3.06 -27.04 40.05
N SER A 754 -4.09 -26.25 39.76
CA SER A 754 -5.08 -26.54 38.71
C SER A 754 -4.57 -26.19 37.30
N ILE A 755 -3.77 -25.12 37.16
CA ILE A 755 -3.27 -24.64 35.85
C ILE A 755 -2.32 -25.65 35.18
N ALA A 756 -1.58 -26.44 35.97
CA ALA A 756 -0.66 -27.45 35.42
C ALA A 756 -1.38 -28.67 34.79
N LYS A 757 -2.66 -28.90 35.11
CA LYS A 757 -3.44 -30.02 34.55
C LYS A 757 -4.38 -29.63 33.41
N PHE A 758 -4.50 -28.34 33.07
CA PHE A 758 -5.33 -27.86 31.95
C PHE A 758 -4.54 -27.62 30.65
N THR A 759 -3.20 -27.62 30.71
CA THR A 759 -2.32 -27.52 29.53
C THR A 759 -2.17 -28.83 28.74
N GLN A 760 -2.81 -29.91 29.17
CA GLN A 760 -2.85 -31.20 28.47
C GLN A 760 -4.29 -31.61 28.18
N GLN A 761 -4.92 -30.95 27.21
CA GLN A 761 -6.05 -31.54 26.50
C GLN A 761 -5.60 -31.89 25.09
N GLU A 762 -5.26 -33.16 24.88
CA GLU A 762 -5.19 -33.74 23.54
C GLU A 762 -6.61 -33.97 23.04
N LEU A 763 -7.08 -33.06 22.18
CA LEU A 763 -8.30 -33.30 21.41
C LEU A 763 -8.04 -34.44 20.41
N PRO A 764 -8.99 -35.36 20.21
CA PRO A 764 -8.88 -36.40 19.18
C PRO A 764 -9.00 -35.75 17.80
N ALA A 765 -7.89 -35.21 17.31
CA ALA A 765 -7.75 -34.79 15.92
C ALA A 765 -7.26 -36.01 15.13
N CYS A 766 -8.05 -36.45 14.17
CA CYS A 766 -7.57 -37.37 13.15
C CYS A 766 -6.49 -36.63 12.34
N LYS A 767 -5.23 -36.80 12.73
CA LYS A 767 -4.07 -36.29 12.01
C LYS A 767 -3.59 -37.46 11.15
N PRO A 768 -3.93 -37.52 9.85
CA PRO A 768 -3.33 -38.52 8.99
C PRO A 768 -1.84 -38.22 8.93
N ILE A 769 -1.07 -38.96 9.72
CA ILE A 769 0.38 -38.94 9.66
C ILE A 769 0.71 -39.60 8.32
N LEU A 770 1.00 -38.79 7.31
CA LEU A 770 1.42 -39.27 6.01
C LEU A 770 2.71 -40.06 6.21
N THR A 771 2.58 -41.38 6.26
CA THR A 771 3.72 -42.28 6.33
C THR A 771 4.54 -42.12 5.04
N PRO A 772 5.86 -42.34 5.08
CA PRO A 772 6.68 -42.33 3.86
C PRO A 772 6.08 -43.17 2.72
N ALA A 773 5.46 -44.31 3.05
CA ALA A 773 4.73 -45.15 2.11
C ALA A 773 3.51 -44.43 1.47
N SER A 774 2.74 -43.69 2.25
CA SER A 774 1.58 -42.91 1.75
C SER A 774 2.02 -41.78 0.82
N VAL A 775 3.13 -41.11 1.14
CA VAL A 775 3.69 -40.03 0.31
C VAL A 775 4.21 -40.58 -1.02
N ILE A 776 4.91 -41.72 -1.00
CA ILE A 776 5.37 -42.41 -2.21
C ILE A 776 4.17 -42.79 -3.09
N LEU A 777 3.11 -43.36 -2.51
CA LEU A 777 1.91 -43.77 -3.24
C LEU A 777 1.22 -42.58 -3.93
N ILE A 778 1.12 -41.43 -3.26
CA ILE A 778 0.51 -40.21 -3.83
C ILE A 778 1.34 -39.70 -5.01
N PHE A 779 2.66 -39.58 -4.86
CA PHE A 779 3.52 -39.13 -5.96
C PHE A 779 3.51 -40.08 -7.16
N VAL A 780 3.45 -41.40 -6.91
CA VAL A 780 3.27 -42.41 -7.98
C VAL A 780 1.91 -42.25 -8.66
N ALA A 781 0.82 -42.07 -7.92
CA ALA A 781 -0.51 -41.89 -8.48
C ALA A 781 -0.59 -40.64 -9.38
N ILE A 782 -0.03 -39.50 -8.93
CA ILE A 782 0.02 -38.27 -9.73
C ILE A 782 0.85 -38.49 -11.01
N GLY A 783 2.00 -39.16 -10.90
CA GLY A 783 2.84 -39.51 -12.07
C GLY A 783 2.09 -40.39 -13.08
N ILE A 784 1.39 -41.43 -12.61
CA ILE A 784 0.62 -42.36 -13.47
C ILE A 784 -0.55 -41.66 -14.17
N VAL A 785 -1.14 -40.63 -13.58
CA VAL A 785 -2.24 -39.88 -14.23
C VAL A 785 -1.71 -38.82 -15.19
N PHE A 786 -0.68 -38.07 -14.80
CA PHE A 786 -0.24 -36.89 -15.55
C PHE A 786 0.58 -37.27 -16.79
N ILE A 787 1.33 -38.38 -16.76
CA ILE A 787 2.12 -38.81 -17.91
C ILE A 787 1.23 -39.24 -19.10
N PRO A 788 0.21 -40.09 -18.95
CA PRO A 788 -0.72 -40.43 -20.03
C PRO A 788 -1.47 -39.20 -20.57
N ILE A 789 -1.89 -38.28 -19.70
CA ILE A 789 -2.54 -37.02 -20.14
C ILE A 789 -1.56 -36.17 -20.95
N GLY A 790 -0.32 -36.06 -20.51
CA GLY A 790 0.75 -35.34 -21.21
C GLY A 790 1.04 -35.96 -22.59
N LEU A 791 1.19 -37.29 -22.66
CA LEU A 791 1.39 -38.03 -23.92
C LEU A 791 0.19 -37.88 -24.86
N ALA A 792 -1.04 -38.04 -24.36
CA ALA A 792 -2.25 -37.88 -25.15
C ALA A 792 -2.41 -36.45 -25.70
N SER A 793 -2.07 -35.44 -24.89
CA SER A 793 -2.09 -34.03 -25.28
C SER A 793 -1.03 -33.72 -26.34
N LEU A 794 0.19 -34.26 -26.17
CA LEU A 794 1.28 -34.07 -27.12
C LEU A 794 0.96 -34.74 -28.46
N PHE A 795 0.42 -35.97 -28.41
CA PHE A 795 -0.07 -36.68 -29.59
C PHE A 795 -1.22 -35.96 -30.30
N ALA A 796 -2.17 -35.41 -29.55
CA ALA A 796 -3.25 -34.60 -30.12
C ALA A 796 -2.70 -33.33 -30.80
N SER A 797 -1.69 -32.68 -30.22
CA SER A 797 -1.02 -31.51 -30.78
C SER A 797 -0.19 -31.84 -32.03
N GLU A 798 0.48 -33.00 -32.10
CA GLU A 798 1.23 -33.43 -33.28
C GLU A 798 0.34 -33.74 -34.50
N ARG A 799 -0.90 -34.16 -34.26
CA ARG A 799 -1.90 -34.36 -35.32
C ARG A 799 -2.43 -33.06 -35.91
N VAL A 800 -2.19 -31.91 -35.26
CA VAL A 800 -2.57 -30.61 -35.81
C VAL A 800 -1.56 -30.19 -36.89
N VAL A 801 -2.06 -30.07 -38.12
CA VAL A 801 -1.30 -29.56 -39.25
C VAL A 801 -1.44 -28.05 -39.27
N GLU A 802 -0.31 -27.34 -39.30
CA GLU A 802 -0.27 -25.88 -39.34
C GLU A 802 0.65 -25.43 -40.48
N VAL A 803 0.16 -24.51 -41.32
CA VAL A 803 0.91 -23.86 -42.39
C VAL A 803 0.96 -22.37 -42.10
N VAL A 804 2.16 -21.83 -41.86
CA VAL A 804 2.39 -20.42 -41.53
C VAL A 804 3.10 -19.74 -42.69
N HIS A 805 2.57 -18.62 -43.15
CA HIS A 805 3.17 -17.84 -44.23
C HIS A 805 3.30 -16.36 -43.87
N HIS A 806 4.51 -15.84 -44.01
CA HIS A 806 4.86 -14.45 -43.74
C HIS A 806 4.67 -13.61 -45.01
N TYR A 807 3.56 -12.86 -45.10
CA TYR A 807 3.24 -12.11 -46.31
C TYR A 807 3.53 -10.60 -46.19
N ASP A 808 3.84 -10.12 -44.99
CA ASP A 808 4.12 -8.71 -44.71
C ASP A 808 5.32 -8.16 -45.49
N LYS A 809 6.39 -8.94 -45.64
CA LYS A 809 7.56 -8.55 -46.46
C LYS A 809 7.40 -8.95 -47.92
N ASP A 810 6.89 -10.16 -48.13
CA ASP A 810 6.81 -10.73 -49.48
C ASP A 810 5.87 -9.91 -50.35
N CYS A 811 4.76 -9.39 -49.82
CA CYS A 811 3.74 -8.67 -50.59
C CYS A 811 4.05 -7.19 -50.85
N ILE A 812 5.32 -6.77 -50.67
CA ILE A 812 5.79 -5.41 -50.98
C ILE A 812 6.49 -5.43 -52.35
N PRO A 813 6.08 -4.58 -53.30
CA PRO A 813 6.80 -4.45 -54.57
C PRO A 813 8.24 -3.97 -54.35
N LEU A 814 9.22 -4.46 -55.12
CA LEU A 814 10.64 -4.11 -54.99
C LEU A 814 10.90 -2.59 -54.97
N LYS A 815 10.09 -1.80 -55.68
CA LYS A 815 10.15 -0.32 -55.68
C LYS A 815 9.95 0.31 -54.29
N TYR A 816 9.28 -0.38 -53.37
CA TYR A 816 8.98 0.10 -52.03
C TYR A 816 9.70 -0.70 -50.92
N ALA A 817 10.69 -1.52 -51.28
CA ALA A 817 11.44 -2.34 -50.32
C ALA A 817 12.08 -1.50 -49.19
N ASP A 818 12.62 -0.32 -49.54
CA ASP A 818 13.27 0.60 -48.58
C ASP A 818 12.29 1.56 -47.89
N ASN A 819 11.04 1.66 -48.37
CA ASN A 819 10.03 2.57 -47.83
C ASN A 819 8.63 1.93 -47.80
N MET A 820 8.49 0.91 -46.95
CA MET A 820 7.27 0.12 -46.76
C MET A 820 6.09 0.98 -46.24
N LEU A 821 6.39 2.03 -45.48
CA LEU A 821 5.38 2.98 -44.95
C LEU A 821 4.68 3.76 -46.05
N ALA A 822 5.43 4.23 -47.06
CA ALA A 822 4.84 4.95 -48.19
C ALA A 822 3.92 4.04 -49.03
N TYR A 823 4.26 2.75 -49.16
CA TYR A 823 3.43 1.78 -49.86
C TYR A 823 2.07 1.57 -49.20
N ILE A 824 2.06 1.35 -47.88
CA ILE A 824 0.83 1.02 -47.15
C ILE A 824 -0.11 2.23 -46.99
N GLN A 825 0.45 3.43 -46.87
CA GLN A 825 -0.30 4.68 -46.71
C GLN A 825 -0.88 5.21 -48.04
N SER A 826 -0.32 4.80 -49.19
CA SER A 826 -0.83 5.23 -50.48
C SER A 826 -2.20 4.62 -50.79
N SER A 827 -3.11 5.45 -51.29
CA SER A 827 -4.42 5.04 -51.80
C SER A 827 -4.39 4.65 -53.28
N LYS A 828 -3.28 4.91 -53.98
CA LYS A 828 -3.12 4.67 -55.43
C LYS A 828 -2.39 3.36 -55.75
N THR A 829 -1.74 2.73 -54.77
CA THR A 829 -1.00 1.48 -54.96
C THR A 829 -1.93 0.28 -54.89
N ASN A 830 -1.76 -0.67 -55.82
CA ASN A 830 -2.45 -1.95 -55.72
C ASN A 830 -1.81 -2.77 -54.59
N LYS A 831 -2.63 -3.14 -53.60
CA LYS A 831 -2.22 -3.88 -52.39
C LYS A 831 -2.43 -5.40 -52.51
N THR A 832 -2.87 -5.85 -53.69
CA THR A 832 -3.16 -7.24 -53.97
C THR A 832 -1.87 -8.01 -54.23
N CYS A 833 -1.74 -9.17 -53.59
CA CYS A 833 -0.57 -10.02 -53.65
C CYS A 833 -0.99 -11.49 -53.74
N ILE A 834 -0.36 -12.26 -54.62
CA ILE A 834 -0.67 -13.68 -54.81
C ILE A 834 0.46 -14.52 -54.23
N ARG A 835 0.11 -15.47 -53.36
CA ARG A 835 1.04 -16.40 -52.71
C ARG A 835 0.60 -17.83 -52.91
N ARG A 836 1.57 -18.73 -53.11
CA ARG A 836 1.34 -20.17 -53.31
C ARG A 836 1.81 -20.89 -52.06
N LEU A 837 0.91 -21.60 -51.40
CA LEU A 837 1.17 -22.36 -50.17
C LEU A 837 1.06 -23.86 -50.49
N THR A 838 2.08 -24.63 -50.12
CA THR A 838 2.05 -26.09 -50.25
C THR A 838 1.58 -26.70 -48.94
N ILE A 839 0.58 -27.59 -49.01
CA ILE A 839 0.02 -28.26 -47.83
C ILE A 839 0.86 -29.51 -47.51
N PRO A 840 1.58 -29.56 -46.37
CA PRO A 840 2.54 -30.63 -46.11
C PRO A 840 1.90 -31.97 -45.73
N LYS A 841 0.66 -31.95 -45.22
CA LYS A 841 -0.11 -33.12 -44.79
C LYS A 841 -1.59 -32.83 -45.00
N GLN A 842 -2.38 -33.85 -45.32
CA GLN A 842 -3.81 -33.71 -45.53
C GLN A 842 -4.49 -32.98 -44.35
N MET A 843 -5.26 -31.93 -44.65
CA MET A 843 -6.00 -31.14 -43.66
C MET A 843 -7.50 -31.42 -43.83
N LYS A 844 -8.09 -32.11 -42.85
CA LYS A 844 -9.53 -32.37 -42.82
C LYS A 844 -10.32 -31.10 -42.46
N SER A 845 -11.46 -30.93 -43.10
CA SER A 845 -12.41 -29.84 -42.83
C SER A 845 -13.06 -29.99 -41.44
N PRO A 846 -13.39 -28.87 -40.76
CA PRO A 846 -13.12 -27.47 -41.17
C PRO A 846 -11.65 -27.07 -40.97
N VAL A 847 -11.06 -26.43 -42.00
CA VAL A 847 -9.71 -25.83 -41.92
C VAL A 847 -9.83 -24.38 -41.48
N TYR A 848 -9.19 -24.03 -40.37
CA TYR A 848 -9.29 -22.69 -39.79
C TYR A 848 -8.22 -21.76 -40.35
N ILE A 849 -8.63 -20.54 -40.68
CA ILE A 849 -7.78 -19.46 -41.18
C ILE A 849 -7.56 -18.48 -40.03
N TYR A 850 -6.31 -18.25 -39.65
CA TYR A 850 -5.93 -17.24 -38.66
C TYR A 850 -5.02 -16.19 -39.29
N TYR A 851 -5.13 -14.96 -38.79
CA TYR A 851 -4.07 -13.97 -38.94
C TYR A 851 -3.30 -13.86 -37.62
N GLN A 852 -1.98 -13.73 -37.72
CA GLN A 852 -1.09 -13.46 -36.60
C GLN A 852 -0.53 -12.05 -36.72
N LEU A 853 -0.62 -11.29 -35.62
CA LEU A 853 0.03 -10.00 -35.48
C LEU A 853 1.09 -10.09 -34.39
N ASP A 854 2.30 -9.62 -34.70
CA ASP A 854 3.40 -9.51 -33.75
C ASP A 854 3.65 -8.04 -33.40
N HIS A 855 4.09 -7.76 -32.17
CA HIS A 855 4.36 -6.41 -31.65
C HIS A 855 3.16 -5.46 -31.65
N PHE A 856 1.93 -5.99 -31.51
CA PHE A 856 0.71 -5.20 -31.37
C PHE A 856 0.11 -5.36 -29.96
N TYR A 857 0.26 -4.32 -29.13
CA TYR A 857 -0.01 -4.37 -27.69
C TYR A 857 -1.49 -4.16 -27.34
N GLN A 858 -2.36 -5.12 -27.71
CA GLN A 858 -3.78 -5.07 -27.33
C GLN A 858 -4.01 -5.11 -25.80
N ASN A 859 -3.02 -5.54 -25.02
CA ASN A 859 -3.04 -5.59 -23.56
C ASN A 859 -2.73 -4.25 -22.88
N HIS A 860 -2.34 -3.23 -23.64
CA HIS A 860 -2.02 -1.92 -23.07
C HIS A 860 -3.27 -1.27 -22.45
N ARG A 861 -3.18 -0.85 -21.18
CA ARG A 861 -4.34 -0.38 -20.37
C ARG A 861 -5.19 0.69 -21.08
N ARG A 862 -4.56 1.67 -21.73
CA ARG A 862 -5.29 2.73 -22.46
C ARG A 862 -6.06 2.20 -23.68
N TYR A 863 -5.52 1.19 -24.37
CA TYR A 863 -6.17 0.57 -25.52
C TYR A 863 -7.37 -0.26 -25.05
N VAL A 864 -7.19 -1.12 -24.04
CA VAL A 864 -8.27 -1.96 -23.47
C VAL A 864 -9.40 -1.10 -22.88
N LYS A 865 -9.07 0.01 -22.21
CA LYS A 865 -10.06 0.91 -21.63
C LYS A 865 -10.84 1.68 -22.72
N SER A 866 -10.25 1.92 -23.89
CA SER A 866 -10.86 2.71 -24.96
C SER A 866 -11.92 1.93 -25.74
N ARG A 867 -13.05 1.65 -25.08
CA ARG A 867 -14.29 1.07 -25.64
C ARG A 867 -15.44 1.25 -24.64
N SER A 868 -16.68 1.12 -25.10
CA SER A 868 -17.86 1.15 -24.22
C SER A 868 -18.67 -0.15 -24.31
N ASP A 869 -18.54 -1.01 -23.30
CA ASP A 869 -19.28 -2.27 -23.26
C ASP A 869 -20.80 -2.06 -23.12
N LYS A 870 -21.23 -0.93 -22.52
CA LYS A 870 -22.65 -0.56 -22.45
C LYS A 870 -23.20 -0.19 -23.83
N GLN A 871 -22.41 0.51 -24.64
CA GLN A 871 -22.77 0.88 -26.01
C GLN A 871 -22.91 -0.35 -26.92
N LEU A 872 -22.03 -1.35 -26.75
CA LEU A 872 -22.05 -2.58 -27.55
C LEU A 872 -23.30 -3.45 -27.29
N ARG A 873 -23.85 -3.41 -26.06
CA ARG A 873 -24.92 -4.32 -25.62
C ARG A 873 -26.34 -3.82 -25.88
N SER A 874 -26.58 -2.51 -25.92
CA SER A 874 -27.95 -1.99 -26.04
C SER A 874 -27.97 -0.64 -26.75
N LYS A 875 -28.95 -0.48 -27.65
CA LYS A 875 -29.20 0.78 -28.38
C LYS A 875 -29.47 1.97 -27.46
N SER A 876 -30.11 1.74 -26.30
CA SER A 876 -30.40 2.78 -25.31
C SER A 876 -29.15 3.48 -24.76
N ASN A 877 -28.00 2.80 -24.79
CA ASN A 877 -26.74 3.29 -24.27
C ASN A 877 -25.77 3.77 -25.37
N GLU A 878 -26.25 4.01 -26.60
CA GLU A 878 -25.43 4.47 -27.72
C GLU A 878 -24.60 5.72 -27.37
N ASN A 879 -25.13 6.63 -26.53
CA ASN A 879 -24.48 7.87 -26.12
C ASN A 879 -23.48 7.71 -24.97
N LYS A 880 -23.42 6.54 -24.30
CA LYS A 880 -22.52 6.27 -23.16
C LYS A 880 -21.11 5.98 -23.67
N THR A 881 -20.33 7.04 -23.83
CA THR A 881 -19.05 7.01 -24.54
C THR A 881 -17.87 7.50 -23.70
N ASP A 882 -18.03 7.60 -22.38
CA ASP A 882 -17.06 8.20 -21.44
C ASP A 882 -15.68 7.53 -21.48
N ASP A 883 -15.65 6.21 -21.65
CA ASP A 883 -14.40 5.44 -21.74
C ASP A 883 -13.82 5.36 -23.16
N CYS A 884 -14.53 5.83 -24.19
CA CYS A 884 -14.13 5.67 -25.60
C CYS A 884 -13.10 6.68 -26.11
N ALA A 885 -12.56 7.56 -25.27
CA ALA A 885 -11.54 8.51 -25.70
C ALA A 885 -10.28 7.77 -26.23
N PRO A 886 -9.62 8.27 -27.29
CA PRO A 886 -9.95 9.46 -28.07
C PRO A 886 -11.05 9.28 -29.13
N GLU A 887 -11.33 8.06 -29.60
CA GLU A 887 -12.25 7.79 -30.73
C GLU A 887 -13.73 7.74 -30.29
N ARG A 888 -14.24 8.90 -29.86
CA ARG A 888 -15.57 9.05 -29.25
C ARG A 888 -16.64 9.58 -30.22
N TYR A 889 -16.28 10.57 -31.04
CA TYR A 889 -17.21 11.32 -31.89
C TYR A 889 -16.56 11.66 -33.25
N THR A 890 -17.39 11.78 -34.31
CA THR A 890 -17.03 12.47 -35.56
C THR A 890 -17.84 13.77 -35.67
N THR A 891 -17.65 14.52 -36.77
CA THR A 891 -18.47 15.73 -37.03
C THR A 891 -19.97 15.40 -37.21
N LYS A 892 -20.29 14.14 -37.55
CA LYS A 892 -21.65 13.61 -37.72
C LYS A 892 -22.26 13.01 -36.46
N GLY A 893 -21.57 13.10 -35.31
CA GLY A 893 -22.06 12.63 -34.00
C GLY A 893 -21.31 11.43 -33.46
N VAL A 894 -21.98 10.63 -32.62
CA VAL A 894 -21.35 9.51 -31.88
C VAL A 894 -20.90 8.41 -32.82
N ILE A 895 -19.72 7.84 -32.56
CA ILE A 895 -19.23 6.64 -33.25
C ILE A 895 -19.83 5.40 -32.57
N VAL A 896 -20.38 4.48 -33.35
CA VAL A 896 -20.86 3.17 -32.88
C VAL A 896 -20.27 2.09 -33.78
N PRO A 897 -19.49 1.13 -33.24
CA PRO A 897 -18.91 1.09 -31.89
C PRO A 897 -17.76 2.10 -31.70
N CYS A 898 -17.71 2.79 -30.55
CA CYS A 898 -16.65 3.75 -30.21
C CYS A 898 -15.41 3.12 -29.57
N GLY A 899 -14.31 3.87 -29.59
CA GLY A 899 -13.06 3.54 -28.90
C GLY A 899 -11.99 2.90 -29.79
N LEU A 900 -10.74 2.97 -29.34
CA LEU A 900 -9.56 2.53 -30.09
C LEU A 900 -9.60 1.05 -30.48
N VAL A 901 -10.16 0.18 -29.62
CA VAL A 901 -10.22 -1.25 -29.90
C VAL A 901 -11.03 -1.50 -31.17
N ALA A 902 -12.21 -0.91 -31.27
CA ALA A 902 -13.05 -1.02 -32.45
C ALA A 902 -12.43 -0.29 -33.63
N TRP A 903 -11.93 0.93 -33.43
CA TRP A 903 -11.37 1.78 -34.47
C TRP A 903 -10.17 1.15 -35.20
N SER A 904 -9.32 0.35 -34.54
CA SER A 904 -8.21 -0.31 -35.23
C SER A 904 -8.56 -1.69 -35.79
N LEU A 905 -9.81 -1.92 -36.23
CA LEU A 905 -10.27 -3.22 -36.74
C LEU A 905 -9.41 -3.73 -37.90
N PHE A 906 -8.97 -4.99 -37.83
CA PHE A 906 -8.13 -5.62 -38.86
C PHE A 906 -8.82 -5.64 -40.24
N ASN A 907 -8.10 -5.25 -41.31
CA ASN A 907 -8.69 -4.99 -42.64
C ASN A 907 -7.99 -5.65 -43.84
N ASP A 908 -7.11 -6.62 -43.62
CA ASP A 908 -6.62 -7.47 -44.71
C ASP A 908 -7.69 -8.49 -45.12
N THR A 909 -7.68 -8.89 -46.39
CA THR A 909 -8.59 -9.91 -46.91
C THR A 909 -7.83 -11.07 -47.57
N TYR A 910 -8.43 -12.26 -47.49
CA TYR A 910 -7.87 -13.49 -48.05
C TYR A 910 -8.90 -14.19 -48.96
N LYS A 911 -8.47 -14.56 -50.17
CA LYS A 911 -9.23 -15.43 -51.09
C LYS A 911 -8.36 -16.64 -51.44
N PHE A 912 -8.94 -17.83 -51.36
CA PHE A 912 -8.22 -19.09 -51.56
C PHE A 912 -8.70 -19.78 -52.83
N SER A 913 -7.78 -20.39 -53.57
CA SER A 913 -8.08 -21.18 -54.77
C SER A 913 -7.17 -22.39 -54.87
N VAL A 914 -7.72 -23.52 -55.31
CA VAL A 914 -6.99 -24.76 -55.57
C VAL A 914 -7.35 -25.21 -56.98
N ASN A 915 -6.35 -25.47 -57.84
CA ASN A 915 -6.56 -25.84 -59.24
C ASN A 915 -7.50 -24.87 -60.00
N ASN A 916 -7.33 -23.55 -59.79
CA ASN A 916 -8.19 -22.49 -60.34
C ASN A 916 -9.67 -22.52 -59.91
N LYS A 917 -10.06 -23.38 -58.96
CA LYS A 917 -11.39 -23.35 -58.32
C LYS A 917 -11.31 -22.56 -57.02
N GLN A 918 -12.16 -21.53 -56.88
CA GLN A 918 -12.21 -20.71 -55.67
C GLN A 918 -12.82 -21.50 -54.51
N LEU A 919 -12.17 -21.48 -53.35
CA LEU A 919 -12.67 -22.06 -52.11
C LEU A 919 -13.53 -21.04 -51.37
N GLY A 920 -14.70 -21.48 -50.89
CA GLY A 920 -15.56 -20.67 -50.03
C GLY A 920 -14.94 -20.51 -48.64
N VAL A 921 -14.81 -19.27 -48.17
CA VAL A 921 -14.42 -18.96 -46.79
C VAL A 921 -15.66 -18.58 -46.01
N SER A 922 -16.06 -19.43 -45.07
CA SER A 922 -17.14 -19.12 -44.14
C SER A 922 -16.61 -18.24 -43.00
N LYS A 923 -17.27 -17.11 -42.78
CA LYS A 923 -17.03 -16.20 -41.64
C LYS A 923 -18.11 -16.33 -40.55
N LYS A 924 -18.92 -17.39 -40.62
CA LYS A 924 -19.95 -17.69 -39.62
C LYS A 924 -19.44 -18.75 -38.65
N ASP A 925 -19.91 -18.69 -37.41
CA ASP A 925 -19.59 -19.64 -36.34
C ASP A 925 -18.07 -19.72 -36.08
N ILE A 926 -17.46 -18.52 -36.01
CA ILE A 926 -16.07 -18.26 -35.63
C ILE A 926 -15.96 -17.60 -34.25
N THR A 927 -17.10 -17.22 -33.67
CA THR A 927 -17.22 -16.63 -32.34
C THR A 927 -17.96 -17.55 -31.39
N TRP A 928 -17.86 -17.27 -30.09
CA TRP A 928 -18.57 -18.07 -29.11
C TRP A 928 -20.02 -17.60 -29.03
N LYS A 929 -20.96 -18.53 -28.93
CA LYS A 929 -22.40 -18.21 -28.83
C LYS A 929 -22.73 -17.23 -27.71
N SER A 930 -21.95 -17.22 -26.63
CA SER A 930 -22.10 -16.28 -25.52
C SER A 930 -21.79 -14.83 -25.90
N ASP A 931 -20.84 -14.59 -26.81
CA ASP A 931 -20.51 -13.23 -27.25
C ASP A 931 -21.60 -12.67 -28.16
N GLN A 932 -22.12 -13.51 -29.07
CA GLN A 932 -23.22 -13.15 -29.96
C GLN A 932 -24.50 -12.78 -29.20
N LYS A 933 -24.78 -13.48 -28.08
CA LYS A 933 -26.02 -13.29 -27.31
C LYS A 933 -25.92 -12.23 -26.21
N ASN A 934 -24.77 -12.13 -25.53
CA ASN A 934 -24.69 -11.38 -24.28
C ASN A 934 -23.79 -10.13 -24.35
N LYS A 935 -22.86 -10.04 -25.33
CA LYS A 935 -21.90 -8.94 -25.40
C LYS A 935 -22.20 -7.92 -26.50
N PHE A 936 -22.81 -8.34 -27.59
CA PHE A 936 -23.20 -7.47 -28.70
C PHE A 936 -24.71 -7.52 -28.88
N GLY A 937 -25.37 -6.36 -28.81
CA GLY A 937 -26.82 -6.25 -28.94
C GLY A 937 -27.28 -6.48 -30.37
N SER A 938 -28.40 -7.20 -30.53
CA SER A 938 -29.05 -7.41 -31.84
C SER A 938 -29.77 -6.19 -32.38
N ASP A 939 -29.94 -5.16 -31.55
CA ASP A 939 -30.57 -3.87 -31.88
C ASP A 939 -29.55 -2.74 -32.09
N VAL A 940 -28.25 -3.03 -32.01
CA VAL A 940 -27.16 -2.04 -32.16
C VAL A 940 -26.54 -2.13 -33.55
N TYR A 941 -26.56 -1.02 -34.29
CA TYR A 941 -26.06 -0.93 -35.66
C TYR A 941 -24.86 0.03 -35.76
N PRO A 942 -23.86 -0.23 -36.62
CA PRO A 942 -22.75 0.69 -36.82
C PRO A 942 -23.20 2.08 -37.30
N LYS A 943 -22.72 3.14 -36.64
CA LYS A 943 -23.01 4.56 -36.96
C LYS A 943 -21.73 5.37 -36.96
N ASN A 944 -21.55 6.23 -37.96
CA ASN A 944 -20.39 7.12 -38.11
C ASN A 944 -19.01 6.43 -38.05
N PHE A 945 -18.95 5.10 -38.08
CA PHE A 945 -17.74 4.30 -37.91
C PHE A 945 -16.87 4.36 -39.16
N GLN A 946 -15.59 4.74 -38.99
CA GLN A 946 -14.64 4.87 -40.10
C GLN A 946 -15.13 5.76 -41.25
N SER A 947 -15.93 6.79 -40.92
CA SER A 947 -16.63 7.62 -41.89
C SER A 947 -15.85 8.88 -42.31
N GLU A 948 -15.03 9.43 -41.42
CA GLU A 948 -14.32 10.71 -41.59
C GLU A 948 -12.98 10.71 -40.84
N GLY A 949 -12.06 11.60 -41.24
CA GLY A 949 -10.76 11.76 -40.60
C GLY A 949 -9.78 10.62 -40.90
N LEU A 950 -8.95 10.29 -39.91
CA LEU A 950 -7.98 9.20 -39.99
C LEU A 950 -8.70 7.84 -39.99
N ILE A 951 -8.44 6.99 -40.99
CA ILE A 951 -9.02 5.65 -41.04
C ILE A 951 -8.07 4.64 -40.39
N GLY A 952 -8.43 4.11 -39.21
CA GLY A 952 -7.65 3.14 -38.46
C GLY A 952 -7.73 1.69 -38.93
N GLY A 953 -8.84 1.28 -39.53
CA GLY A 953 -9.10 -0.13 -39.80
C GLY A 953 -10.18 -0.40 -40.84
N ALA A 954 -10.85 -1.55 -40.71
CA ALA A 954 -11.90 -2.01 -41.63
C ALA A 954 -13.21 -1.26 -41.43
N LYS A 955 -14.03 -1.18 -42.47
CA LYS A 955 -15.41 -0.67 -42.36
C LYS A 955 -16.37 -1.79 -41.98
N LEU A 956 -17.37 -1.46 -41.16
CA LEU A 956 -18.47 -2.35 -40.78
C LEU A 956 -19.65 -2.16 -41.73
N ASN A 957 -20.50 -3.19 -41.84
CA ASN A 957 -21.74 -3.09 -42.61
C ASN A 957 -22.83 -2.43 -41.76
N SER A 958 -23.27 -1.23 -42.15
CA SER A 958 -24.30 -0.48 -41.43
C SER A 958 -25.71 -1.10 -41.51
N SER A 959 -25.96 -2.01 -42.44
CA SER A 959 -27.26 -2.69 -42.60
C SER A 959 -27.43 -3.91 -41.71
N ILE A 960 -26.39 -4.34 -40.99
CA ILE A 960 -26.36 -5.56 -40.18
C ILE A 960 -26.01 -5.18 -38.73
N PRO A 961 -26.69 -5.73 -37.70
CA PRO A 961 -26.37 -5.43 -36.30
C PRO A 961 -25.00 -5.95 -35.88
N LEU A 962 -24.44 -5.38 -34.81
CA LEU A 962 -23.12 -5.79 -34.30
C LEU A 962 -23.08 -7.27 -33.87
N SER A 963 -24.21 -7.83 -33.40
CA SER A 963 -24.34 -9.23 -33.01
C SER A 963 -24.21 -10.24 -34.14
N GLU A 964 -24.25 -9.79 -35.40
CA GLU A 964 -24.10 -10.65 -36.59
C GLU A 964 -22.73 -10.45 -37.28
N GLN A 965 -21.94 -9.47 -36.86
CA GLN A 965 -20.62 -9.16 -37.43
C GLN A 965 -19.50 -9.87 -36.66
N GLU A 966 -19.36 -11.18 -36.85
CA GLU A 966 -18.43 -12.04 -36.07
C GLU A 966 -16.96 -11.60 -36.13
N ASP A 967 -16.49 -11.07 -37.26
CA ASP A 967 -15.12 -10.55 -37.42
C ASP A 967 -14.80 -9.46 -36.36
N LEU A 968 -15.76 -8.56 -36.12
CA LEU A 968 -15.65 -7.52 -35.10
C LEU A 968 -15.56 -8.15 -33.71
N MET A 969 -16.40 -9.13 -33.41
CA MET A 969 -16.43 -9.77 -32.10
C MET A 969 -15.11 -10.50 -31.80
N VAL A 970 -14.52 -11.17 -32.79
CA VAL A 970 -13.19 -11.80 -32.64
C VAL A 970 -12.14 -10.74 -32.32
N TRP A 971 -12.17 -9.60 -33.00
CA TRP A 971 -11.22 -8.51 -32.81
C TRP A 971 -11.36 -7.81 -31.45
N MET A 972 -12.60 -7.57 -31.01
CA MET A 972 -12.92 -6.89 -29.74
C MET A 972 -12.46 -7.65 -28.49
N ARG A 973 -12.14 -8.94 -28.62
CA ARG A 973 -11.45 -9.71 -27.58
C ARG A 973 -9.98 -9.37 -27.56
N THR A 974 -9.55 -8.48 -26.69
CA THR A 974 -8.13 -8.09 -26.57
C THR A 974 -7.25 -9.28 -26.16
N ALA A 975 -6.10 -9.46 -26.82
CA ALA A 975 -5.11 -10.46 -26.44
C ALA A 975 -4.28 -10.04 -25.20
N ALA A 976 -3.84 -11.01 -24.40
CA ALA A 976 -3.02 -10.77 -23.21
C ALA A 976 -1.53 -10.52 -23.51
N LEU A 977 -1.05 -11.00 -24.67
CA LEU A 977 0.32 -10.87 -25.13
C LEU A 977 0.39 -10.00 -26.41
N PRO A 978 1.52 -9.33 -26.67
CA PRO A 978 1.70 -8.48 -27.86
C PRO A 978 1.80 -9.26 -29.18
N THR A 979 2.02 -10.57 -29.09
CA THR A 979 1.96 -11.49 -30.23
C THR A 979 0.76 -12.39 -30.04
N PHE A 980 -0.17 -12.36 -31.00
CA PHE A 980 -1.41 -13.12 -30.91
C PHE A 980 -1.95 -13.53 -32.27
N ARG A 981 -2.81 -14.56 -32.24
CA ARG A 981 -3.55 -15.07 -33.39
C ARG A 981 -5.04 -14.81 -33.19
N LYS A 982 -5.74 -14.49 -34.27
CA LYS A 982 -7.20 -14.33 -34.31
C LYS A 982 -7.77 -15.12 -35.47
N LEU A 983 -8.94 -15.72 -35.24
CA LEU A 983 -9.63 -16.49 -36.25
C LEU A 983 -10.26 -15.54 -37.28
N TYR A 984 -9.94 -15.74 -38.55
CA TYR A 984 -10.49 -14.98 -39.68
C TYR A 984 -11.70 -15.65 -40.31
N GLY A 985 -11.70 -16.99 -40.36
CA GLY A 985 -12.70 -17.76 -41.09
C GLY A 985 -12.36 -19.25 -41.12
N ARG A 986 -13.22 -20.04 -41.75
CA ARG A 986 -13.03 -21.48 -41.96
C ARG A 986 -13.31 -21.89 -43.40
N ILE A 987 -12.59 -22.91 -43.86
CA ILE A 987 -12.79 -23.57 -45.16
C ILE A 987 -13.44 -24.91 -44.86
N GLU A 988 -14.63 -25.15 -45.44
CA GLU A 988 -15.44 -26.35 -45.19
C GLU A 988 -15.17 -27.47 -46.21
N VAL A 989 -13.96 -27.49 -46.76
CA VAL A 989 -13.51 -28.47 -47.75
C VAL A 989 -12.14 -29.00 -47.35
N ASP A 990 -11.91 -30.29 -47.55
CA ASP A 990 -10.64 -30.94 -47.22
C ASP A 990 -9.53 -30.44 -48.18
N LEU A 991 -8.31 -30.30 -47.65
CA LEU A 991 -7.12 -29.96 -48.44
C LEU A 991 -6.18 -31.16 -48.45
N GLU A 992 -5.92 -31.69 -49.65
CA GLU A 992 -5.04 -32.84 -49.83
C GLU A 992 -3.56 -32.51 -49.56
N ALA A 993 -2.79 -33.53 -49.19
CA ALA A 993 -1.34 -33.40 -49.07
C ALA A 993 -0.72 -33.00 -50.43
N ASP A 994 0.31 -32.16 -50.38
CA ASP A 994 1.04 -31.58 -51.52
C ASP A 994 0.19 -30.71 -52.47
N ALA A 995 -1.06 -30.43 -52.12
CA ALA A 995 -1.87 -29.47 -52.85
C ALA A 995 -1.28 -28.05 -52.76
N VAL A 996 -1.25 -27.35 -53.90
CA VAL A 996 -0.79 -25.96 -53.97
C VAL A 996 -2.00 -25.03 -53.88
N VAL A 997 -2.20 -24.42 -52.71
CA VAL A 997 -3.24 -23.43 -52.46
C VAL A 997 -2.74 -22.06 -52.88
N THR A 998 -3.41 -21.45 -53.85
CA THR A 998 -3.12 -20.07 -54.28
C THR A 998 -3.99 -19.11 -53.49
N VAL A 999 -3.34 -18.26 -52.70
CA VAL A 999 -3.96 -17.25 -51.83
C VAL A 999 -3.78 -15.87 -52.47
N THR A 1000 -4.88 -15.20 -52.74
CA THR A 1000 -4.89 -13.77 -53.09
C THR A 1000 -5.14 -12.98 -51.82
N ILE A 1001 -4.16 -12.16 -51.44
CA ILE A 1001 -4.12 -11.37 -50.21
C ILE A 1001 -4.24 -9.89 -50.58
N GLU A 1002 -5.14 -9.16 -49.93
CA GLU A 1002 -5.16 -7.70 -49.97
C GLU A 1002 -4.49 -7.16 -48.69
N ASN A 1003 -3.27 -6.65 -48.82
CA ASN A 1003 -2.42 -6.20 -47.71
C ASN A 1003 -2.70 -4.72 -47.36
N ASN A 1004 -3.74 -4.47 -46.57
CA ASN A 1004 -4.25 -3.13 -46.21
C ASN A 1004 -3.85 -2.65 -44.81
N TYR A 1005 -3.64 -3.55 -43.86
CA TYR A 1005 -3.45 -3.24 -42.45
C TYR A 1005 -2.02 -2.78 -42.18
N ASN A 1006 -1.84 -1.58 -41.61
CA ASN A 1006 -0.52 -1.00 -41.41
C ASN A 1006 0.17 -1.56 -40.16
N THR A 1007 1.15 -2.46 -40.36
CA THR A 1007 2.04 -2.93 -39.28
C THR A 1007 3.42 -2.30 -39.29
N TYR A 1008 3.80 -1.64 -40.39
CA TYR A 1008 5.14 -1.09 -40.57
C TYR A 1008 5.40 0.13 -39.68
N SER A 1009 4.37 0.92 -39.34
CA SER A 1009 4.50 2.10 -38.47
C SER A 1009 4.97 1.78 -37.06
N PHE A 1010 4.70 0.56 -36.57
CA PHE A 1010 5.07 0.12 -35.24
C PHE A 1010 6.02 -1.08 -35.26
N ARG A 1011 6.68 -1.35 -36.40
CA ARG A 1011 7.61 -2.48 -36.59
C ARG A 1011 6.99 -3.85 -36.27
N GLY A 1012 5.68 -4.00 -36.50
CA GLY A 1012 4.97 -5.26 -36.35
C GLY A 1012 5.06 -6.14 -37.59
N ASN A 1013 4.86 -7.45 -37.38
CA ASN A 1013 4.85 -8.45 -38.46
C ASN A 1013 3.45 -9.03 -38.66
N LYS A 1014 3.15 -9.50 -39.87
CA LYS A 1014 1.89 -10.20 -40.19
C LYS A 1014 2.13 -11.57 -40.81
N LYS A 1015 1.36 -12.54 -40.34
CA LYS A 1015 1.38 -13.91 -40.88
C LYS A 1015 -0.03 -14.42 -41.14
N LEU A 1016 -0.16 -15.19 -42.20
CA LEU A 1016 -1.34 -16.00 -42.50
C LEU A 1016 -1.08 -17.40 -41.99
N VAL A 1017 -2.02 -17.98 -41.25
CA VAL A 1017 -1.90 -19.31 -40.67
C VAL A 1017 -3.11 -20.15 -41.03
N LEU A 1018 -2.89 -21.29 -41.68
CA LEU A 1018 -3.92 -22.32 -41.88
C LEU A 1018 -3.68 -23.43 -40.86
N SER A 1019 -4.70 -23.81 -40.11
CA SER A 1019 -4.56 -24.86 -39.08
C SER A 1019 -5.79 -25.76 -39.03
N THR A 1020 -5.58 -27.05 -38.78
CA THR A 1020 -6.63 -27.93 -38.29
C THR A 1020 -6.85 -27.72 -36.79
N ALA A 1021 -7.91 -28.30 -36.22
CA ALA A 1021 -8.13 -28.32 -34.77
C ALA A 1021 -8.21 -29.76 -34.26
N SER A 1022 -7.73 -29.98 -33.04
CA SER A 1022 -7.94 -31.20 -32.28
C SER A 1022 -8.96 -30.97 -31.17
N TRP A 1023 -9.31 -32.01 -30.41
CA TRP A 1023 -10.20 -31.88 -29.24
C TRP A 1023 -9.67 -30.93 -28.16
N ILE A 1024 -8.34 -30.71 -28.12
CA ILE A 1024 -7.69 -29.75 -27.19
C ILE A 1024 -7.50 -28.36 -27.82
N GLY A 1025 -7.96 -28.17 -29.06
CA GLY A 1025 -7.85 -26.94 -29.83
C GLY A 1025 -6.71 -26.96 -30.86
N GLY A 1026 -6.11 -25.79 -31.09
CA GLY A 1026 -4.99 -25.61 -32.01
C GLY A 1026 -3.68 -26.21 -31.48
N LYS A 1027 -2.63 -26.16 -32.30
CA LYS A 1027 -1.32 -26.75 -32.00
C LYS A 1027 -0.71 -26.12 -30.73
N ASN A 1028 -0.49 -26.91 -29.68
CA ASN A 1028 0.05 -26.45 -28.40
C ASN A 1028 0.87 -27.53 -27.69
N TYR A 1029 2.20 -27.45 -27.82
CA TYR A 1029 3.13 -28.37 -27.15
C TYR A 1029 3.33 -28.07 -25.67
N LEU A 1030 3.10 -26.82 -25.23
CA LEU A 1030 3.39 -26.37 -23.88
C LEU A 1030 2.60 -27.17 -22.84
N LEU A 1031 1.31 -27.41 -23.11
CA LEU A 1031 0.44 -28.14 -22.20
C LEU A 1031 0.89 -29.59 -22.03
N GLY A 1032 1.21 -30.28 -23.13
CA GLY A 1032 1.72 -31.65 -23.10
C GLY A 1032 3.06 -31.76 -22.37
N VAL A 1033 4.00 -30.86 -22.66
CA VAL A 1033 5.31 -30.80 -21.99
C VAL A 1033 5.17 -30.53 -20.50
N ALA A 1034 4.29 -29.59 -20.09
CA ALA A 1034 4.07 -29.27 -18.68
C ALA A 1034 3.53 -30.47 -17.87
N TYR A 1035 2.59 -31.24 -18.42
CA TYR A 1035 2.09 -32.45 -17.73
C TYR A 1035 3.16 -33.54 -17.66
N LEU A 1036 3.98 -33.70 -18.69
CA LEU A 1036 5.09 -34.66 -18.69
C LEU A 1036 6.18 -34.30 -17.69
N THR A 1037 6.55 -33.01 -17.57
CA THR A 1037 7.58 -32.57 -16.61
C THR A 1037 7.12 -32.73 -15.17
N VAL A 1038 5.87 -32.34 -14.86
CA VAL A 1038 5.30 -32.51 -13.53
C VAL A 1038 5.17 -33.99 -13.17
N GLY A 1039 4.63 -34.81 -14.09
CA GLY A 1039 4.52 -36.26 -13.87
C GLY A 1039 5.87 -36.94 -13.69
N GLY A 1040 6.88 -36.57 -14.49
CA GLY A 1040 8.24 -37.08 -14.38
C GLY A 1040 8.93 -36.67 -13.07
N LEU A 1041 8.77 -35.42 -12.63
CA LEU A 1041 9.29 -34.94 -11.36
C LEU A 1041 8.65 -35.69 -10.18
N CYS A 1042 7.35 -35.96 -10.22
CA CYS A 1042 6.66 -36.74 -9.19
C CYS A 1042 7.19 -38.19 -9.12
N LEU A 1043 7.44 -38.85 -10.24
CA LEU A 1043 8.05 -40.20 -10.25
C LEU A 1043 9.50 -40.19 -9.74
N PHE A 1044 10.28 -39.16 -10.10
CA PHE A 1044 11.64 -38.99 -9.59
C PHE A 1044 11.64 -38.81 -8.06
N LEU A 1045 10.76 -37.96 -7.53
CA LEU A 1045 10.62 -37.76 -6.09
C LEU A 1045 10.13 -39.03 -5.38
N ALA A 1046 9.20 -39.79 -5.98
CA ALA A 1046 8.78 -41.09 -5.45
C ALA A 1046 9.95 -42.07 -5.34
N LEU A 1047 10.81 -42.14 -6.37
CA LEU A 1047 12.01 -42.98 -6.36
C LEU A 1047 13.03 -42.51 -5.32
N ALA A 1048 13.24 -41.19 -5.18
CA ALA A 1048 14.13 -40.61 -4.18
C ALA A 1048 13.64 -40.91 -2.75
N PHE A 1049 12.33 -40.78 -2.49
CA PHE A 1049 11.75 -41.13 -1.19
C PHE A 1049 11.81 -42.64 -0.92
N LEU A 1050 11.62 -43.49 -1.94
CA LEU A 1050 11.79 -44.94 -1.82
C LEU A 1050 13.24 -45.32 -1.48
N LEU A 1051 14.22 -44.71 -2.16
CA LEU A 1051 15.65 -44.89 -1.86
C LEU A 1051 16.00 -44.42 -0.46
N LEU A 1052 15.51 -43.24 -0.03
CA LEU A 1052 15.70 -42.76 1.34
C LEU A 1052 15.08 -43.70 2.38
N TYR A 1053 13.91 -44.25 2.08
CA TYR A 1053 13.23 -45.21 2.94
C TYR A 1053 14.01 -46.53 3.08
N LEU A 1054 14.67 -46.99 2.01
CA LEU A 1054 15.49 -48.21 2.01
C LEU A 1054 16.89 -48.00 2.62
N ILE A 1055 17.53 -46.85 2.37
CA ILE A 1055 18.91 -46.56 2.81
C ILE A 1055 18.96 -46.10 4.28
N LYS A 1056 17.95 -45.35 4.74
CA LYS A 1056 17.81 -44.90 6.13
C LYS A 1056 16.39 -45.18 6.62
N PRO A 1057 16.03 -46.45 6.89
CA PRO A 1057 14.73 -46.77 7.45
C PRO A 1057 14.59 -46.04 8.79
N ARG A 1058 13.67 -45.08 8.86
CA ARG A 1058 13.34 -44.38 10.10
C ARG A 1058 12.25 -45.18 10.82
N PRO A 1059 12.51 -45.77 11.99
CA PRO A 1059 11.45 -46.21 12.86
C PRO A 1059 10.68 -44.97 13.31
N LEU A 1060 9.37 -44.93 13.07
CA LEU A 1060 8.49 -43.91 13.65
C LEU A 1060 8.56 -44.05 15.18
N GLY A 1061 9.14 -43.05 15.86
CA GLY A 1061 9.21 -43.01 17.33
C GLY A 1061 10.58 -43.36 17.95
N ASP A 1062 11.66 -43.44 17.18
CA ASP A 1062 13.00 -43.66 17.76
C ASP A 1062 13.49 -42.46 18.58
N ILE A 1063 13.53 -42.67 19.91
CA ILE A 1063 13.81 -41.67 20.95
C ILE A 1063 15.27 -41.18 20.89
N SER A 1064 16.16 -41.92 20.23
CA SER A 1064 17.59 -41.60 20.11
C SER A 1064 17.90 -40.37 19.25
N TYR A 1065 16.94 -39.92 18.42
CA TYR A 1065 17.08 -38.74 17.56
C TYR A 1065 16.40 -37.48 18.12
N LEU A 1066 15.82 -37.56 19.31
CA LEU A 1066 15.23 -36.42 20.00
C LEU A 1066 16.34 -35.57 20.62
N SER A 1067 16.32 -34.27 20.31
CA SER A 1067 17.43 -33.33 20.55
C SER A 1067 17.87 -33.23 22.01
N TRP A 1068 17.00 -33.59 22.96
CA TRP A 1068 17.28 -33.54 24.39
C TRP A 1068 18.09 -34.73 24.92
N ASN A 1069 18.27 -35.80 24.14
CA ASN A 1069 18.97 -37.02 24.59
C ASN A 1069 20.41 -37.13 24.06
N ARG A 1070 20.93 -36.08 23.40
CA ARG A 1070 22.30 -36.05 22.84
C ARG A 1070 23.40 -35.66 23.82
N SER A 1071 23.11 -35.49 25.11
CA SER A 1071 24.12 -35.12 26.11
C SER A 1071 23.86 -35.78 27.46
N ALA A 1072 24.17 -37.07 27.55
CA ALA A 1072 24.33 -37.77 28.83
C ALA A 1072 25.25 -39.00 28.70
N SER A 1073 26.46 -38.83 28.15
CA SER A 1073 27.55 -39.81 28.34
C SER A 1073 28.88 -39.25 27.86
N GLY A 1074 29.76 -38.89 28.80
CA GLY A 1074 31.19 -38.75 28.51
C GLY A 1074 31.91 -37.59 29.19
N GLY A 1075 32.39 -37.83 30.42
CA GLY A 1075 33.81 -37.60 30.73
C GLY A 1075 34.22 -36.22 31.26
N HIS A 1076 34.50 -36.20 32.55
CA HIS A 1076 35.38 -35.29 33.28
C HIS A 1076 36.69 -34.91 32.54
N ILE A 1077 37.24 -33.74 32.89
CA ILE A 1077 38.57 -33.49 33.51
C ILE A 1077 39.16 -32.14 33.02
N TYR A 1078 39.47 -31.29 34.02
CA TYR A 1078 40.18 -29.99 34.07
C TYR A 1078 39.57 -28.75 33.41
#